data_AF-M0HDS6-F1
#
_entry.id   AF-M0HDS6-F1
#
_cell.length_a   1.000
_cell.length_b   1.000
_cell.length_c   1.000
_cell.angle_alpha   90.00
_cell.angle_beta   90.00
_cell.angle_gamma   90.00
#
_symmetry.space_group_name_H-M   'P 1'
#
loop_
_entity.id
_entity.type
_entity.pdbx_description
1 polymer ?
#
loop_
_entity_poly.entity_id
_entity_poly.type
_entity_poly.pdbx_seq_one_letter_code
_entity_poly.pdbx_strand_id
1 'polypeptide(L)'
;MDELPVRVAFPYVTELTDEQRVARDWAAETVISVETVELDAVATGAVTLDDFDVVWWHTDRHFDEESRALAVRCAPAIDDFLAGGGGVFLTLHAVAAVEELGIDAVGPDAVGTETSPHPTGLLAKSIHADHPLFEGFDTLGVHLQPRESPRPVARYEHVLPEHGQILASTLHGDDYLVALNSAVEWQVGEGTVYGIGAEVSFLSHHDHDFEAMGANETLLRNALGVLGGDSRRRPTFTDRPSGSSESVDSTGASGFDAMRERLAADHHRPRYHFAGPANWINDPNGLIQYRGTYHLFYQYNPGGPYHGTIHWGHAVSDDLVHWRDEPVALAPDIDGPDRDGCWSGCAVVDDDGVPTILYTGGRDHHQLPCLATTSDPMLRSWDKAPDNPIIEATPDDLDILGTDDWAAEFRDHAVWKVGDNWYQLIGSAVAHEGGVALLYRSADLRDWEFVGPLLGGTEGHGTVWECPELLSFGEFDLLHVSNYEDVRYFVGRADLDAPDFEVETEGRLDYGDFYAPQSTVDDRGRTLTWGWVKESRGVHSQWHAGWSGLMSLPRELSVDETGTLHQRPVSELTSLRGHHVADADRVLDGGDHTDLPLSGNAYELVFDVAVEDGATFELGLFESPARSERTVVRYDGDRIVVDRDASSHSHDVDRGPRSMPVEGDTLSLRIFVDCSVVELFANETRCLTTRVYPTRADADGVSLAARGGSVEVARLDAWELDAAFEARRRET
;
A
#
# COMPACT_ATOMS: atom_id res chain seq x y z
N MET A 1 0.90 -7.55 -41.23
CA MET A 1 0.02 -8.13 -40.19
C MET A 1 -1.34 -8.37 -40.80
N ASP A 2 -2.06 -9.39 -40.38
CA ASP A 2 -3.42 -9.63 -40.90
C ASP A 2 -4.38 -8.51 -40.44
N GLU A 3 -5.38 -8.19 -41.24
CA GLU A 3 -6.44 -7.24 -40.89
C GLU A 3 -7.25 -7.76 -39.69
N LEU A 4 -7.56 -6.89 -38.72
CA LEU A 4 -8.42 -7.27 -37.59
C LEU A 4 -9.90 -7.26 -38.01
N PRO A 5 -10.70 -8.29 -37.67
CA PRO A 5 -12.12 -8.35 -38.00
C PRO A 5 -12.96 -7.47 -37.05
N VAL A 6 -12.66 -6.16 -37.01
CA VAL A 6 -13.23 -5.20 -36.06
C VAL A 6 -13.79 -3.99 -36.81
N ARG A 7 -15.07 -3.66 -36.60
CA ARG A 7 -15.70 -2.47 -37.16
C ARG A 7 -15.62 -1.33 -36.15
N VAL A 8 -15.03 -0.21 -36.54
CA VAL A 8 -14.79 0.93 -35.65
C VAL A 8 -15.67 2.12 -36.05
N ALA A 9 -16.46 2.62 -35.10
CA ALA A 9 -16.97 3.98 -35.15
C ALA A 9 -15.88 4.92 -34.63
N PHE A 10 -15.54 5.96 -35.39
CA PHE A 10 -14.52 6.95 -35.04
C PHE A 10 -15.18 8.32 -34.83
N PRO A 11 -15.56 8.68 -33.59
CA PRO A 11 -16.34 9.88 -33.34
C PRO A 11 -15.54 11.17 -33.49
N TYR A 12 -16.22 12.24 -33.89
CA TYR A 12 -15.68 13.60 -33.91
C TYR A 12 -16.76 14.64 -33.59
N VAL A 13 -16.33 15.81 -33.11
CA VAL A 13 -17.25 16.88 -32.68
C VAL A 13 -17.69 17.74 -33.88
N THR A 14 -16.76 18.49 -34.47
CA THR A 14 -17.04 19.42 -35.59
C THR A 14 -16.31 19.00 -36.86
N GLU A 15 -15.03 18.74 -36.74
CA GLU A 15 -14.16 18.24 -37.80
C GLU A 15 -12.99 17.48 -37.17
N LEU A 16 -12.38 16.58 -37.93
CA LEU A 16 -11.16 15.89 -37.51
C LEU A 16 -9.96 16.85 -37.57
N THR A 17 -9.15 16.88 -36.52
CA THR A 17 -7.80 17.47 -36.52
C THR A 17 -6.84 16.68 -37.41
N ASP A 18 -5.65 17.21 -37.65
CA ASP A 18 -4.62 16.48 -38.41
C ASP A 18 -4.22 15.20 -37.67
N GLU A 19 -4.07 15.26 -36.36
CA GLU A 19 -3.80 14.10 -35.49
C GLU A 19 -4.89 13.03 -35.63
N GLN A 20 -6.17 13.44 -35.50
CA GLN A 20 -7.30 12.53 -35.64
C GLN A 20 -7.42 11.90 -37.04
N ARG A 21 -7.04 12.63 -38.11
CA ARG A 21 -7.04 12.07 -39.46
C ARG A 21 -5.97 10.98 -39.60
N VAL A 22 -4.76 11.20 -39.07
CA VAL A 22 -3.69 10.21 -39.12
C VAL A 22 -4.07 8.96 -38.31
N ALA A 23 -4.61 9.14 -37.10
CA ALA A 23 -5.11 8.03 -36.29
C ALA A 23 -6.19 7.20 -37.00
N ARG A 24 -7.17 7.87 -37.62
CA ARG A 24 -8.22 7.20 -38.41
C ARG A 24 -7.65 6.47 -39.62
N ASP A 25 -6.71 7.08 -40.35
CA ASP A 25 -6.11 6.46 -41.53
C ASP A 25 -5.30 5.21 -41.15
N TRP A 26 -4.56 5.26 -40.04
CA TRP A 26 -3.91 4.08 -39.47
C TRP A 26 -4.93 2.99 -39.09
N ALA A 27 -6.04 3.38 -38.46
CA ALA A 27 -7.11 2.46 -38.09
C ALA A 27 -7.68 1.75 -39.33
N ALA A 28 -7.92 2.49 -40.42
CA ALA A 28 -8.46 1.97 -41.67
C ALA A 28 -7.52 1.00 -42.39
N GLU A 29 -6.21 1.03 -42.10
CA GLU A 29 -5.23 0.05 -42.58
C GLU A 29 -5.12 -1.18 -41.65
N THR A 30 -5.67 -1.10 -40.43
CA THR A 30 -5.51 -2.10 -39.38
C THR A 30 -6.75 -2.98 -39.19
N VAL A 31 -7.94 -2.44 -39.41
CA VAL A 31 -9.23 -3.11 -39.17
C VAL A 31 -10.11 -3.19 -40.42
N ILE A 32 -11.14 -4.03 -40.41
CA ILE A 32 -12.02 -4.27 -41.57
C ILE A 32 -12.78 -3.03 -42.05
N SER A 33 -13.20 -2.16 -41.13
CA SER A 33 -13.86 -0.90 -41.49
C SER A 33 -13.77 0.14 -40.38
N VAL A 34 -13.57 1.40 -40.78
CA VAL A 34 -13.62 2.56 -39.90
C VAL A 34 -14.59 3.58 -40.51
N GLU A 35 -15.59 4.01 -39.74
CA GLU A 35 -16.53 5.04 -40.15
C GLU A 35 -16.44 6.25 -39.22
N THR A 36 -16.30 7.44 -39.79
CA THR A 36 -16.31 8.68 -39.01
C THR A 36 -17.73 9.04 -38.63
N VAL A 37 -17.99 9.23 -37.34
CA VAL A 37 -19.33 9.50 -36.81
C VAL A 37 -19.35 10.87 -36.12
N GLU A 38 -20.29 11.74 -36.49
CA GLU A 38 -20.49 12.99 -35.75
C GLU A 38 -21.08 12.67 -34.37
N LEU A 39 -20.48 13.17 -33.30
CA LEU A 39 -20.99 12.96 -31.94
C LEU A 39 -22.40 13.54 -31.77
N ASP A 40 -22.74 14.63 -32.45
CA ASP A 40 -24.12 15.16 -32.45
C ASP A 40 -25.12 14.18 -33.09
N ALA A 41 -24.68 13.41 -34.09
CA ALA A 41 -25.50 12.36 -34.69
C ALA A 41 -25.71 11.17 -33.74
N VAL A 42 -24.72 10.84 -32.89
CA VAL A 42 -24.90 9.87 -31.79
C VAL A 42 -25.87 10.41 -30.75
N ALA A 43 -25.65 11.64 -30.28
CA ALA A 43 -26.48 12.31 -29.27
C ALA A 43 -27.95 12.45 -29.69
N THR A 44 -28.22 12.63 -30.98
CA THR A 44 -29.60 12.76 -31.53
C THR A 44 -30.22 11.42 -31.95
N GLY A 45 -29.46 10.31 -31.88
CA GLY A 45 -29.87 8.99 -32.36
C GLY A 45 -29.99 8.90 -33.88
N ALA A 46 -29.37 9.83 -34.63
CA ALA A 46 -29.29 9.79 -36.08
C ALA A 46 -28.35 8.68 -36.59
N VAL A 47 -27.39 8.26 -35.76
CA VAL A 47 -26.52 7.10 -35.97
C VAL A 47 -26.70 6.14 -34.78
N THR A 48 -26.91 4.85 -35.07
CA THR A 48 -26.85 3.79 -34.05
C THR A 48 -25.44 3.21 -33.98
N LEU A 49 -25.01 2.81 -32.79
CA LEU A 49 -23.71 2.21 -32.56
C LEU A 49 -23.70 0.68 -32.74
N ASP A 50 -24.87 0.04 -32.87
CA ASP A 50 -25.04 -1.42 -32.99
C ASP A 50 -24.32 -2.05 -34.20
N ASP A 51 -24.02 -1.23 -35.22
CA ASP A 51 -23.32 -1.66 -36.43
C ASP A 51 -21.79 -1.72 -36.25
N PHE A 52 -21.29 -1.35 -35.07
CA PHE A 52 -19.86 -1.31 -34.76
C PHE A 52 -19.51 -2.28 -33.63
N ASP A 53 -18.25 -2.67 -33.59
CA ASP A 53 -17.70 -3.50 -32.51
C ASP A 53 -16.96 -2.62 -31.49
N VAL A 54 -16.34 -1.53 -31.96
CA VAL A 54 -15.61 -0.56 -31.14
C VAL A 54 -16.01 0.87 -31.46
N VAL A 55 -16.22 1.69 -30.43
CA VAL A 55 -16.26 3.17 -30.54
C VAL A 55 -14.90 3.71 -30.11
N TRP A 56 -14.10 4.18 -31.04
CA TRP A 56 -12.80 4.78 -30.75
C TRP A 56 -12.85 6.30 -30.83
N TRP A 57 -12.98 6.95 -29.67
CA TRP A 57 -12.86 8.39 -29.55
C TRP A 57 -11.42 8.79 -29.22
N HIS A 58 -10.72 9.30 -30.22
CA HIS A 58 -9.38 9.87 -30.09
C HIS A 58 -9.45 11.38 -30.28
N THR A 59 -8.89 12.17 -29.36
CA THR A 59 -8.83 13.63 -29.57
C THR A 59 -7.67 14.32 -28.86
N ASP A 60 -7.00 15.19 -29.61
CA ASP A 60 -5.97 16.13 -29.15
C ASP A 60 -6.57 17.47 -28.67
N ARG A 61 -7.88 17.68 -28.84
CA ARG A 61 -8.56 18.91 -28.42
C ARG A 61 -8.98 18.86 -26.96
N HIS A 62 -8.86 19.99 -26.26
CA HIS A 62 -9.41 20.13 -24.91
C HIS A 62 -10.94 20.08 -24.93
N PHE A 63 -11.52 19.57 -23.85
CA PHE A 63 -12.96 19.56 -23.62
C PHE A 63 -13.45 20.92 -23.12
N ASP A 64 -14.00 21.71 -24.04
CA ASP A 64 -14.76 22.90 -23.70
C ASP A 64 -16.19 22.56 -23.23
N GLU A 65 -16.92 23.58 -22.77
CA GLU A 65 -18.29 23.44 -22.25
C GLU A 65 -19.25 22.80 -23.28
N GLU A 66 -19.08 23.13 -24.56
CA GLU A 66 -19.91 22.57 -25.64
C GLU A 66 -19.63 21.08 -25.86
N SER A 67 -18.34 20.70 -25.87
CA SER A 67 -17.92 19.30 -26.04
C SER A 67 -18.34 18.43 -24.85
N ARG A 68 -18.25 18.96 -23.61
CA ARG A 68 -18.78 18.30 -22.40
C ARG A 68 -20.29 18.12 -22.47
N ALA A 69 -21.03 19.18 -22.79
CA ALA A 69 -22.48 19.11 -22.93
C ALA A 69 -22.91 18.14 -24.05
N LEU A 70 -22.09 17.97 -25.09
CA LEU A 70 -22.32 16.96 -26.12
C LEU A 70 -22.05 15.54 -25.61
N ALA A 71 -20.95 15.31 -24.89
CA ALA A 71 -20.65 14.01 -24.28
C ALA A 71 -21.79 13.53 -23.36
N VAL A 72 -22.33 14.42 -22.51
CA VAL A 72 -23.51 14.13 -21.67
C VAL A 72 -24.71 13.67 -22.48
N ARG A 73 -24.95 14.25 -23.67
CA ARG A 73 -26.05 13.82 -24.54
C ARG A 73 -25.78 12.48 -25.23
N CYS A 74 -24.51 12.11 -25.41
CA CYS A 74 -24.11 10.81 -25.96
C CYS A 74 -24.17 9.68 -24.93
N ALA A 75 -24.12 9.99 -23.63
CA ALA A 75 -24.05 8.99 -22.55
C ALA A 75 -25.08 7.85 -22.68
N PRO A 76 -26.38 8.10 -22.95
CA PRO A 76 -27.35 7.01 -23.09
C PRO A 76 -27.04 6.05 -24.25
N ALA A 77 -26.54 6.56 -25.38
CA ALA A 77 -26.20 5.72 -26.53
C ALA A 77 -24.92 4.91 -26.29
N ILE A 78 -23.97 5.47 -25.55
CA ILE A 78 -22.74 4.78 -25.14
C ILE A 78 -23.05 3.70 -24.09
N ASP A 79 -23.94 4.00 -23.13
CA ASP A 79 -24.42 3.03 -22.15
C ASP A 79 -25.13 1.85 -22.81
N ASP A 80 -26.08 2.10 -23.73
CA ASP A 80 -26.75 1.05 -24.51
C ASP A 80 -25.74 0.19 -25.30
N PHE A 81 -24.73 0.83 -25.90
CA PHE A 81 -23.67 0.15 -26.65
C PHE A 81 -22.80 -0.74 -25.75
N LEU A 82 -22.37 -0.24 -24.59
CA LEU A 82 -21.60 -1.00 -23.58
C LEU A 82 -22.44 -2.14 -22.98
N ALA A 83 -23.72 -1.92 -22.70
CA ALA A 83 -24.65 -2.95 -22.25
C ALA A 83 -24.83 -4.07 -23.29
N GLY A 84 -24.74 -3.74 -24.58
CA GLY A 84 -24.68 -4.71 -25.68
C GLY A 84 -23.34 -5.46 -25.81
N GLY A 85 -22.38 -5.15 -24.94
CA GLY A 85 -21.03 -5.70 -24.94
C GLY A 85 -20.07 -4.98 -25.87
N GLY A 86 -20.40 -3.79 -26.38
CA GLY A 86 -19.52 -2.99 -27.22
C GLY A 86 -18.22 -2.60 -26.51
N GLY A 87 -17.17 -2.32 -27.27
CA GLY A 87 -15.90 -1.82 -26.74
C GLY A 87 -15.75 -0.31 -26.94
N VAL A 88 -15.43 0.45 -25.91
CA VAL A 88 -15.11 1.88 -26.05
C VAL A 88 -13.62 2.09 -25.86
N PHE A 89 -12.99 2.81 -26.79
CA PHE A 89 -11.60 3.21 -26.68
C PHE A 89 -11.50 4.73 -26.62
N LEU A 90 -11.06 5.25 -25.49
CA LEU A 90 -10.80 6.67 -25.27
C LEU A 90 -9.28 6.89 -25.29
N THR A 91 -8.80 7.77 -26.16
CA THR A 91 -7.37 8.12 -26.17
C THR A 91 -7.11 9.61 -26.16
N LEU A 92 -5.97 9.98 -25.56
CA LEU A 92 -5.59 11.38 -25.31
C LEU A 92 -6.65 12.10 -24.46
N HIS A 93 -7.06 13.33 -24.83
CA HIS A 93 -8.02 14.11 -24.05
C HIS A 93 -9.43 13.48 -24.00
N ALA A 94 -9.75 12.49 -24.82
CA ALA A 94 -11.05 11.81 -24.76
C ALA A 94 -11.26 11.06 -23.43
N VAL A 95 -10.18 10.69 -22.73
CA VAL A 95 -10.27 10.06 -21.40
C VAL A 95 -10.90 11.01 -20.37
N ALA A 96 -10.80 12.32 -20.57
CA ALA A 96 -11.44 13.31 -19.69
C ALA A 96 -12.97 13.30 -19.76
N ALA A 97 -13.58 12.54 -20.69
CA ALA A 97 -15.02 12.44 -20.88
C ALA A 97 -15.70 11.33 -20.06
N VAL A 98 -14.94 10.55 -19.28
CA VAL A 98 -15.49 9.37 -18.58
C VAL A 98 -16.65 9.73 -17.65
N GLU A 99 -16.58 10.89 -17.00
CA GLU A 99 -17.65 11.39 -16.14
C GLU A 99 -18.88 11.77 -16.95
N GLU A 100 -18.72 12.60 -18.00
CA GLU A 100 -19.85 13.01 -18.84
C GLU A 100 -20.49 11.86 -19.61
N LEU A 101 -19.72 10.81 -19.93
CA LEU A 101 -20.22 9.61 -20.59
C LEU A 101 -20.88 8.62 -19.61
N GLY A 102 -20.81 8.86 -18.31
CA GLY A 102 -21.36 7.97 -17.28
C GLY A 102 -20.57 6.66 -17.11
N ILE A 103 -19.29 6.66 -17.47
CA ILE A 103 -18.39 5.48 -17.39
C ILE A 103 -17.83 5.31 -15.97
N ASP A 104 -17.47 6.43 -15.33
CA ASP A 104 -16.94 6.47 -13.95
C ASP A 104 -17.34 7.82 -13.34
N ALA A 105 -17.55 7.87 -12.02
CA ALA A 105 -17.89 9.12 -11.35
C ALA A 105 -16.68 10.05 -11.16
N VAL A 106 -15.46 9.51 -11.25
CA VAL A 106 -14.22 10.27 -11.07
C VAL A 106 -13.43 10.28 -12.37
N GLY A 107 -13.31 11.46 -12.98
CA GLY A 107 -12.47 11.69 -14.15
C GLY A 107 -11.00 11.99 -13.82
N PRO A 108 -10.10 12.00 -14.82
CA PRO A 108 -8.70 12.36 -14.63
C PRO A 108 -8.53 13.81 -14.15
N ASP A 109 -7.69 14.02 -13.16
CA ASP A 109 -7.41 15.32 -12.55
C ASP A 109 -6.26 16.09 -13.21
N ALA A 110 -5.45 15.42 -14.03
CA ALA A 110 -4.39 16.05 -14.82
C ALA A 110 -4.72 15.97 -16.33
N VAL A 111 -5.25 17.06 -16.88
CA VAL A 111 -5.58 17.20 -18.31
C VAL A 111 -4.87 18.41 -18.91
N GLY A 112 -4.05 18.20 -19.94
CA GLY A 112 -3.12 19.24 -20.40
C GLY A 112 -2.32 18.86 -21.64
N THR A 113 -1.29 19.65 -21.92
CA THR A 113 -0.28 19.30 -22.93
C THR A 113 1.09 19.36 -22.30
N GLU A 114 1.88 18.32 -22.50
CA GLU A 114 3.22 18.19 -21.91
C GLU A 114 4.29 17.97 -22.98
N THR A 115 5.54 18.25 -22.61
CA THR A 115 6.73 17.91 -23.39
C THR A 115 7.76 17.29 -22.45
N SER A 116 8.37 16.18 -22.84
CA SER A 116 9.45 15.55 -22.07
C SER A 116 10.76 15.56 -22.85
N PRO A 117 11.92 15.82 -22.22
CA PRO A 117 13.23 15.70 -22.87
C PRO A 117 13.65 14.23 -23.09
N HIS A 118 12.88 13.26 -22.57
CA HIS A 118 13.13 11.83 -22.68
C HIS A 118 12.05 11.16 -23.54
N PRO A 119 12.32 9.99 -24.16
CA PRO A 119 11.27 9.13 -24.70
C PRO A 119 10.26 8.78 -23.60
N THR A 120 8.99 8.68 -23.95
CA THR A 120 7.92 8.46 -22.97
C THR A 120 7.00 7.34 -23.38
N GLY A 121 6.27 6.78 -22.42
CA GLY A 121 5.45 5.61 -22.68
C GLY A 121 4.72 5.09 -21.46
N LEU A 122 4.28 3.84 -21.55
CA LEU A 122 3.53 3.18 -20.50
C LEU A 122 4.45 2.30 -19.66
N LEU A 123 4.19 2.28 -18.37
CA LEU A 123 4.78 1.39 -17.39
C LEU A 123 3.67 0.46 -16.87
N ALA A 124 3.55 -0.74 -17.43
CA ALA A 124 2.54 -1.72 -17.05
C ALA A 124 2.74 -2.21 -15.60
N LYS A 125 1.66 -2.38 -14.84
CA LYS A 125 1.72 -3.01 -13.52
C LYS A 125 2.13 -4.48 -13.68
N SER A 126 3.04 -4.97 -12.83
CA SER A 126 3.52 -6.35 -12.91
C SER A 126 2.40 -7.39 -12.76
N ILE A 127 1.39 -7.09 -11.96
CA ILE A 127 0.22 -7.95 -11.78
C ILE A 127 -0.65 -8.08 -13.04
N HIS A 128 -0.48 -7.14 -13.98
CA HIS A 128 -1.13 -7.11 -15.30
C HIS A 128 -0.15 -7.36 -16.46
N ALA A 129 1.04 -7.92 -16.18
CA ALA A 129 2.05 -8.13 -17.21
C ALA A 129 1.59 -9.09 -18.33
N ASP A 130 0.67 -10.01 -18.04
CA ASP A 130 0.07 -10.92 -19.03
C ASP A 130 -1.25 -10.39 -19.63
N HIS A 131 -1.62 -9.16 -19.31
CA HIS A 131 -2.82 -8.54 -19.85
C HIS A 131 -2.70 -8.40 -21.38
N PRO A 132 -3.72 -8.79 -22.18
CA PRO A 132 -3.64 -8.80 -23.64
C PRO A 132 -3.27 -7.47 -24.30
N LEU A 133 -3.53 -6.34 -23.63
CA LEU A 133 -3.06 -5.01 -24.07
C LEU A 133 -1.54 -4.98 -24.27
N PHE A 134 -0.78 -5.66 -23.40
CA PHE A 134 0.68 -5.67 -23.40
C PHE A 134 1.28 -6.90 -24.11
N GLU A 135 0.47 -7.69 -24.83
CA GLU A 135 0.95 -8.85 -25.58
C GLU A 135 1.99 -8.44 -26.63
N GLY A 136 3.16 -9.08 -26.61
CA GLY A 136 4.26 -8.78 -27.53
C GLY A 136 5.35 -7.86 -26.96
N PHE A 137 5.20 -7.39 -25.72
CA PHE A 137 6.26 -6.70 -24.99
C PHE A 137 6.94 -7.62 -23.97
N ASP A 138 8.28 -7.57 -23.91
CA ASP A 138 9.08 -8.41 -23.02
C ASP A 138 9.40 -7.73 -21.66
N THR A 139 9.05 -6.45 -21.51
CA THR A 139 9.32 -5.61 -20.33
C THR A 139 8.05 -4.89 -19.88
N LEU A 140 8.00 -4.51 -18.60
CA LEU A 140 6.88 -3.72 -18.06
C LEU A 140 6.84 -2.30 -18.65
N GLY A 141 8.00 -1.70 -18.88
CA GLY A 141 8.12 -0.39 -19.51
C GLY A 141 8.15 -0.51 -21.03
N VAL A 142 7.35 0.30 -21.71
CA VAL A 142 7.28 0.39 -23.18
C VAL A 142 7.29 1.85 -23.59
N HIS A 143 8.32 2.30 -24.29
CA HIS A 143 8.36 3.63 -24.90
C HIS A 143 7.46 3.68 -26.13
N LEU A 144 6.57 4.67 -26.16
CA LEU A 144 5.59 4.85 -27.24
C LEU A 144 5.78 6.18 -27.96
N GLN A 145 6.48 7.13 -27.36
CA GLN A 145 6.70 8.47 -27.89
C GLN A 145 8.19 8.86 -27.87
N PRO A 146 8.69 9.54 -28.91
CA PRO A 146 10.03 10.10 -28.90
C PRO A 146 10.10 11.33 -27.98
N ARG A 147 11.33 11.73 -27.64
CA ARG A 147 11.61 12.95 -26.87
C ARG A 147 11.09 14.22 -27.54
N GLU A 148 10.93 15.27 -26.75
CA GLU A 148 10.61 16.65 -27.12
C GLU A 148 9.32 16.84 -27.94
N SER A 149 8.43 15.86 -27.93
CA SER A 149 7.13 15.92 -28.60
C SER A 149 6.07 16.55 -27.70
N PRO A 150 5.40 17.64 -28.13
CA PRO A 150 4.19 18.13 -27.47
C PRO A 150 3.10 17.08 -27.56
N ARG A 151 2.50 16.72 -26.43
CA ARG A 151 1.50 15.66 -26.38
C ARG A 151 0.33 16.01 -25.46
N PRO A 152 -0.92 15.81 -25.92
CA PRO A 152 -2.10 15.81 -25.06
C PRO A 152 -1.95 14.76 -23.96
N VAL A 153 -2.34 15.12 -22.74
CA VAL A 153 -2.37 14.22 -21.59
C VAL A 153 -3.72 14.32 -20.87
N ALA A 154 -4.24 13.19 -20.43
CA ALA A 154 -5.37 13.07 -19.51
C ALA A 154 -5.12 11.86 -18.59
N ARG A 155 -4.68 12.09 -17.35
CA ARG A 155 -4.26 11.01 -16.45
C ARG A 155 -4.65 11.30 -15.01
N TYR A 156 -4.57 10.27 -14.17
CA TYR A 156 -4.86 10.33 -12.75
C TYR A 156 -3.56 10.51 -11.96
N GLU A 157 -3.43 11.60 -11.22
CA GLU A 157 -2.22 11.93 -10.44
C GLU A 157 -2.48 11.99 -8.93
N HIS A 158 -3.52 12.72 -8.51
CA HIS A 158 -3.84 12.90 -7.08
C HIS A 158 -5.08 12.11 -6.65
N VAL A 159 -5.97 11.80 -7.59
CA VAL A 159 -7.16 10.96 -7.37
C VAL A 159 -7.05 9.65 -8.14
N LEU A 160 -7.92 8.70 -7.86
CA LEU A 160 -8.09 7.49 -8.66
C LEU A 160 -9.52 7.44 -9.22
N PRO A 161 -9.74 6.79 -10.38
CA PRO A 161 -11.10 6.50 -10.84
C PRO A 161 -11.84 5.71 -9.74
N GLU A 162 -13.17 5.72 -9.67
CA GLU A 162 -13.93 5.00 -8.64
C GLU A 162 -14.00 3.49 -8.94
N HIS A 163 -14.17 3.15 -10.21
CA HIS A 163 -14.35 1.77 -10.69
C HIS A 163 -13.28 1.35 -11.69
N GLY A 164 -12.55 2.29 -12.28
CA GLY A 164 -11.50 2.02 -13.26
C GLY A 164 -10.28 1.29 -12.71
N GLN A 165 -9.88 0.21 -13.34
CA GLN A 165 -8.66 -0.53 -13.03
C GLN A 165 -7.44 0.14 -13.66
N ILE A 166 -6.44 0.50 -12.85
CA ILE A 166 -5.18 1.03 -13.38
C ILE A 166 -4.38 -0.12 -14.00
N LEU A 167 -4.10 -0.03 -15.30
CA LEU A 167 -3.28 -1.01 -16.01
C LEU A 167 -1.81 -0.59 -16.09
N ALA A 168 -1.56 0.70 -16.28
CA ALA A 168 -0.21 1.24 -16.41
C ALA A 168 -0.09 2.70 -15.91
N SER A 169 1.11 3.00 -15.42
CA SER A 169 1.57 4.36 -15.12
C SER A 169 2.49 4.88 -16.23
N THR A 170 3.17 6.00 -15.99
CA THR A 170 3.97 6.69 -17.00
C THR A 170 5.45 6.34 -16.88
N LEU A 171 6.11 6.11 -18.01
CA LEU A 171 7.55 5.90 -18.14
C LEU A 171 8.18 7.12 -18.82
N HIS A 172 9.21 7.72 -18.23
CA HIS A 172 10.02 8.79 -18.84
C HIS A 172 11.49 8.36 -18.92
N GLY A 173 11.98 8.01 -20.10
CA GLY A 173 13.30 7.38 -20.23
C GLY A 173 13.32 6.09 -19.41
N ASP A 174 14.22 5.99 -18.43
CA ASP A 174 14.27 4.86 -17.50
C ASP A 174 13.55 5.16 -16.16
N ASP A 175 12.99 6.37 -16.01
CA ASP A 175 12.35 6.81 -14.77
C ASP A 175 10.89 6.33 -14.67
N TYR A 176 10.58 5.69 -13.55
CA TYR A 176 9.25 5.15 -13.25
C TYR A 176 8.43 6.23 -12.57
N LEU A 177 7.53 6.89 -13.31
CA LEU A 177 6.61 7.89 -12.77
C LEU A 177 5.32 7.19 -12.33
N VAL A 178 5.44 6.42 -11.25
CA VAL A 178 4.43 5.47 -10.79
C VAL A 178 3.10 6.11 -10.39
N ALA A 179 3.12 7.36 -9.92
CA ALA A 179 1.92 8.11 -9.54
C ALA A 179 1.14 8.69 -10.73
N LEU A 180 1.71 8.66 -11.95
CA LEU A 180 1.10 9.23 -13.14
C LEU A 180 0.37 8.12 -13.91
N ASN A 181 -0.87 7.82 -13.51
CA ASN A 181 -1.63 6.67 -14.01
C ASN A 181 -2.34 7.01 -15.33
N SER A 182 -1.84 6.44 -16.44
CA SER A 182 -2.17 6.89 -17.80
C SER A 182 -2.91 5.87 -18.67
N ALA A 183 -2.99 4.61 -18.23
CA ALA A 183 -3.83 3.58 -18.86
C ALA A 183 -4.78 2.94 -17.84
N VAL A 184 -6.07 3.00 -18.14
CA VAL A 184 -7.16 2.54 -17.26
C VAL A 184 -8.16 1.70 -18.05
N GLU A 185 -8.68 0.66 -17.40
CA GLU A 185 -9.76 -0.18 -17.92
C GLU A 185 -11.02 -0.03 -17.06
N TRP A 186 -12.18 0.02 -17.69
CA TRP A 186 -13.47 -0.09 -17.02
C TRP A 186 -14.28 -1.25 -17.57
N GLN A 187 -15.01 -1.92 -16.69
CA GLN A 187 -16.02 -2.91 -17.04
C GLN A 187 -17.39 -2.30 -16.78
N VAL A 188 -18.16 -2.04 -17.85
CA VAL A 188 -19.45 -1.36 -17.78
C VAL A 188 -20.51 -2.25 -18.44
N GLY A 189 -21.42 -2.80 -17.63
CA GLY A 189 -22.35 -3.83 -18.10
C GLY A 189 -21.61 -5.06 -18.64
N GLU A 190 -21.83 -5.39 -19.91
CA GLU A 190 -21.12 -6.48 -20.61
C GLU A 190 -19.94 -6.00 -21.47
N GLY A 191 -19.75 -4.68 -21.53
CA GLY A 191 -18.78 -3.99 -22.35
C GLY A 191 -17.52 -3.60 -21.59
N THR A 192 -16.50 -3.24 -22.36
CA THR A 192 -15.19 -2.83 -21.83
C THR A 192 -14.86 -1.43 -22.35
N VAL A 193 -14.30 -0.59 -21.49
CA VAL A 193 -13.72 0.70 -21.86
C VAL A 193 -12.21 0.65 -21.61
N TYR A 194 -11.41 1.09 -22.58
CA TYR A 194 -10.02 1.45 -22.34
C TYR A 194 -9.83 2.95 -22.46
N GLY A 195 -9.13 3.53 -21.48
CA GLY A 195 -8.63 4.90 -21.52
C GLY A 195 -7.12 4.89 -21.56
N ILE A 196 -6.53 5.39 -22.65
CA ILE A 196 -5.07 5.64 -22.73
C ILE A 196 -4.87 7.12 -22.97
N GLY A 197 -4.71 7.86 -21.89
CA GLY A 197 -4.81 9.31 -21.91
C GLY A 197 -3.52 10.03 -22.26
N ALA A 198 -2.42 9.30 -22.44
CA ALA A 198 -1.14 9.83 -22.89
C ALA A 198 -0.43 8.83 -23.79
N GLU A 199 0.66 9.26 -24.42
CA GLU A 199 1.64 8.37 -25.06
C GLU A 199 1.20 7.64 -26.36
N VAL A 200 0.04 7.96 -26.93
CA VAL A 200 -0.50 7.32 -28.16
C VAL A 200 -0.78 8.30 -29.31
N SER A 201 0.02 9.36 -29.41
CA SER A 201 -0.06 10.36 -30.48
C SER A 201 0.69 9.92 -31.75
N PHE A 202 0.15 10.24 -32.92
CA PHE A 202 0.62 9.81 -34.24
C PHE A 202 1.52 10.85 -34.92
N LEU A 203 1.17 12.14 -34.84
CA LEU A 203 1.97 13.22 -35.46
C LEU A 203 3.28 13.50 -34.73
N SER A 204 3.41 13.06 -33.48
CA SER A 204 4.66 13.15 -32.71
C SER A 204 5.76 12.20 -33.20
N HIS A 205 5.47 11.27 -34.12
CA HIS A 205 6.44 10.30 -34.65
C HIS A 205 7.41 10.87 -35.72
N HIS A 206 7.51 12.20 -35.88
CA HIS A 206 8.31 12.81 -36.95
C HIS A 206 9.84 12.63 -36.84
N ASP A 207 10.34 12.06 -35.73
CA ASP A 207 11.77 11.90 -35.45
C ASP A 207 12.33 10.48 -35.69
N HIS A 208 11.99 9.82 -36.81
CA HIS A 208 12.59 8.54 -37.26
C HIS A 208 12.71 7.41 -36.20
N ASP A 209 11.98 7.48 -35.10
CA ASP A 209 12.03 6.51 -34.00
C ASP A 209 11.08 5.36 -34.29
N PHE A 210 11.52 4.46 -35.17
CA PHE A 210 10.74 3.33 -35.66
C PHE A 210 10.37 2.33 -34.56
N GLU A 211 11.11 2.31 -33.45
CA GLU A 211 10.85 1.41 -32.33
C GLU A 211 9.65 1.89 -31.53
N ALA A 212 9.64 3.16 -31.10
CA ALA A 212 8.51 3.78 -30.41
C ALA A 212 7.24 3.76 -31.26
N MET A 213 7.38 4.02 -32.57
CA MET A 213 6.26 3.94 -33.51
C MET A 213 5.70 2.50 -33.61
N GLY A 214 6.56 1.50 -33.77
CA GLY A 214 6.13 0.09 -33.82
C GLY A 214 5.48 -0.39 -32.52
N ALA A 215 5.97 0.11 -31.37
CA ALA A 215 5.37 -0.18 -30.08
C ALA A 215 3.98 0.45 -29.93
N ASN A 216 3.81 1.72 -30.34
CA ASN A 216 2.51 2.40 -30.38
C ASN A 216 1.51 1.64 -31.27
N GLU A 217 1.90 1.29 -32.49
CA GLU A 217 1.05 0.52 -33.42
C GLU A 217 0.66 -0.86 -32.83
N THR A 218 1.58 -1.53 -32.15
CA THR A 218 1.32 -2.83 -31.50
C THR A 218 0.31 -2.69 -30.37
N LEU A 219 0.51 -1.71 -29.48
CA LEU A 219 -0.38 -1.44 -28.35
C LEU A 219 -1.81 -1.09 -28.81
N LEU A 220 -1.95 -0.19 -29.78
CA LEU A 220 -3.25 0.22 -30.31
C LEU A 220 -3.96 -0.93 -31.02
N ARG A 221 -3.20 -1.76 -31.77
CA ARG A 221 -3.74 -2.97 -32.40
C ARG A 221 -4.23 -3.97 -31.36
N ASN A 222 -3.49 -4.16 -30.27
CA ASN A 222 -3.92 -5.00 -29.14
C ASN A 222 -5.20 -4.45 -28.52
N ALA A 223 -5.28 -3.14 -28.24
CA ALA A 223 -6.48 -2.51 -27.70
C ALA A 223 -7.73 -2.77 -28.57
N LEU A 224 -7.65 -2.51 -29.88
CA LEU A 224 -8.75 -2.76 -30.81
C LEU A 224 -9.11 -4.25 -30.91
N GLY A 225 -8.11 -5.14 -30.90
CA GLY A 225 -8.33 -6.58 -30.93
C GLY A 225 -9.02 -7.11 -29.67
N VAL A 226 -8.69 -6.56 -28.50
CA VAL A 226 -9.30 -6.94 -27.23
C VAL A 226 -10.73 -6.43 -27.13
N LEU A 227 -10.95 -5.16 -27.49
CA LEU A 227 -12.27 -4.52 -27.42
C LEU A 227 -13.27 -5.10 -28.45
N GLY A 228 -12.82 -5.39 -29.67
CA GLY A 228 -13.72 -5.71 -30.80
C GLY A 228 -13.62 -7.09 -31.43
N GLY A 229 -12.62 -7.92 -31.09
CA GLY A 229 -12.35 -9.17 -31.82
C GLY A 229 -13.32 -10.33 -31.57
N ASP A 230 -13.39 -11.28 -32.53
CA ASP A 230 -14.23 -12.51 -32.54
C ASP A 230 -14.12 -13.39 -31.28
N SER A 231 -13.05 -13.24 -30.53
CA SER A 231 -12.80 -13.92 -29.27
C SER A 231 -12.30 -12.95 -28.20
N ARG A 232 -12.96 -11.77 -28.06
CA ARG A 232 -12.69 -10.74 -27.03
C ARG A 232 -11.86 -11.33 -25.90
N ARG A 233 -10.55 -11.10 -25.95
CA ARG A 233 -9.62 -11.71 -24.99
C ARG A 233 -9.84 -10.94 -23.69
N ARG A 234 -10.91 -11.31 -22.97
CA ARG A 234 -11.22 -10.69 -21.68
C ARG A 234 -10.02 -10.93 -20.76
N PRO A 235 -9.60 -9.92 -20.00
CA PRO A 235 -8.58 -10.12 -18.99
C PRO A 235 -8.96 -11.31 -18.11
N THR A 236 -7.99 -12.15 -17.80
CA THR A 236 -8.22 -13.32 -16.93
C THR A 236 -8.30 -12.91 -15.45
N PHE A 237 -8.09 -11.64 -15.15
CA PHE A 237 -7.82 -11.12 -13.83
C PHE A 237 -8.15 -9.62 -13.74
N THR A 238 -8.70 -9.19 -12.60
CA THR A 238 -8.94 -7.78 -12.26
C THR A 238 -8.33 -7.50 -10.89
N ASP A 239 -7.53 -6.44 -10.75
CA ASP A 239 -6.88 -6.07 -9.48
C ASP A 239 -7.53 -4.86 -8.78
N ARG A 240 -8.78 -4.56 -9.11
CA ARG A 240 -9.55 -3.55 -8.41
C ARG A 240 -10.64 -4.22 -7.56
N PRO A 241 -10.55 -4.17 -6.22
CA PRO A 241 -11.61 -4.67 -5.35
C PRO A 241 -12.81 -3.74 -5.50
N SER A 242 -13.94 -4.22 -6.02
CA SER A 242 -15.14 -3.39 -6.12
C SER A 242 -15.75 -3.17 -4.73
N GLY A 243 -15.86 -1.90 -4.33
CA GLY A 243 -16.51 -1.47 -3.09
C GLY A 243 -18.01 -1.16 -3.25
N SER A 244 -18.61 -1.32 -4.44
CA SER A 244 -20.01 -0.98 -4.64
C SER A 244 -20.95 -2.02 -4.02
N SER A 245 -21.83 -1.54 -3.16
CA SER A 245 -22.86 -2.33 -2.46
C SER A 245 -23.93 -2.93 -3.38
N GLU A 246 -23.94 -2.57 -4.67
CA GLU A 246 -25.01 -2.95 -5.61
C GLU A 246 -24.78 -4.29 -6.33
N SER A 247 -23.59 -4.90 -6.25
CA SER A 247 -23.37 -6.28 -6.69
C SER A 247 -22.92 -7.17 -5.54
N VAL A 248 -23.86 -7.52 -4.66
CA VAL A 248 -23.69 -8.59 -3.67
C VAL A 248 -23.74 -9.97 -4.36
N ASP A 249 -22.91 -10.17 -5.38
CA ASP A 249 -22.45 -11.50 -5.76
C ASP A 249 -21.06 -11.66 -5.14
N SER A 250 -21.00 -11.99 -3.85
CA SER A 250 -19.93 -12.69 -3.11
C SER A 250 -18.43 -12.63 -3.53
N THR A 251 -17.94 -11.63 -4.27
CA THR A 251 -16.68 -11.72 -5.03
C THR A 251 -15.60 -10.70 -4.68
N GLY A 252 -15.85 -9.76 -3.74
CA GLY A 252 -14.78 -8.90 -3.21
C GLY A 252 -13.59 -9.70 -2.64
N ALA A 253 -13.88 -10.77 -1.90
CA ALA A 253 -12.87 -11.73 -1.43
C ALA A 253 -12.20 -12.54 -2.57
N SER A 254 -12.90 -12.77 -3.68
CA SER A 254 -12.33 -13.50 -4.83
C SER A 254 -11.33 -12.68 -5.65
N GLY A 255 -11.49 -11.34 -5.70
CA GLY A 255 -10.53 -10.44 -6.34
C GLY A 255 -9.21 -10.38 -5.55
N PHE A 256 -9.30 -10.22 -4.22
CA PHE A 256 -8.13 -10.25 -3.34
C PHE A 256 -7.44 -11.63 -3.32
N ASP A 257 -8.22 -12.72 -3.26
CA ASP A 257 -7.67 -14.08 -3.41
C ASP A 257 -6.88 -14.23 -4.72
N ALA A 258 -7.42 -13.71 -5.84
CA ALA A 258 -6.76 -13.78 -7.14
C ALA A 258 -5.47 -12.93 -7.19
N MET A 259 -5.45 -11.75 -6.56
CA MET A 259 -4.21 -10.96 -6.41
C MET A 259 -3.14 -11.74 -5.64
N ARG A 260 -3.52 -12.37 -4.52
CA ARG A 260 -2.60 -13.19 -3.74
C ARG A 260 -2.08 -14.37 -4.54
N GLU A 261 -2.93 -15.05 -5.32
CA GLU A 261 -2.49 -16.14 -6.21
C GLU A 261 -1.50 -15.65 -7.26
N ARG A 262 -1.73 -14.47 -7.87
CA ARG A 262 -0.83 -13.86 -8.86
C ARG A 262 0.57 -13.60 -8.30
N LEU A 263 0.67 -13.25 -7.02
CA LEU A 263 1.92 -12.91 -6.34
C LEU A 263 2.53 -14.08 -5.55
N ALA A 264 1.87 -15.24 -5.49
CA ALA A 264 2.29 -16.38 -4.64
C ALA A 264 3.64 -17.00 -5.03
N ALA A 265 4.11 -16.75 -6.26
CA ALA A 265 5.39 -17.26 -6.75
C ALA A 265 6.60 -16.36 -6.40
N ASP A 266 6.37 -15.15 -5.91
CA ASP A 266 7.44 -14.25 -5.46
C ASP A 266 8.07 -14.81 -4.17
N HIS A 267 9.34 -15.21 -4.23
CA HIS A 267 10.06 -15.77 -3.08
C HIS A 267 10.37 -14.74 -1.99
N HIS A 268 10.17 -13.45 -2.25
CA HIS A 268 10.21 -12.40 -1.23
C HIS A 268 8.86 -12.22 -0.53
N ARG A 269 7.75 -12.76 -1.05
CA ARG A 269 6.44 -12.58 -0.43
C ARG A 269 6.35 -13.30 0.93
N PRO A 270 6.06 -12.59 2.04
CA PRO A 270 5.86 -13.19 3.36
C PRO A 270 4.74 -14.23 3.34
N ARG A 271 4.88 -15.25 4.17
CA ARG A 271 3.96 -16.38 4.26
C ARG A 271 3.10 -16.34 5.53
N TYR A 272 3.56 -15.66 6.58
CA TYR A 272 2.84 -15.58 7.87
C TYR A 272 2.78 -14.19 8.49
N HIS A 273 3.56 -13.21 8.02
CA HIS A 273 3.28 -11.79 8.30
C HIS A 273 2.09 -11.33 7.48
N PHE A 274 1.23 -10.49 8.06
CA PHE A 274 0.16 -9.89 7.27
C PHE A 274 0.77 -8.94 6.25
N ALA A 275 0.38 -9.11 5.00
CA ALA A 275 0.65 -8.13 3.97
C ALA A 275 -0.55 -8.04 3.02
N GLY A 276 -0.75 -6.85 2.45
CA GLY A 276 -1.89 -6.57 1.58
C GLY A 276 -1.96 -7.51 0.38
N PRO A 277 -3.13 -7.73 -0.20
CA PRO A 277 -3.32 -8.69 -1.29
C PRO A 277 -2.45 -8.39 -2.54
N ALA A 278 -2.24 -7.11 -2.82
CA ALA A 278 -1.25 -6.55 -3.76
C ALA A 278 -1.04 -5.06 -3.42
N ASN A 279 -0.29 -4.34 -4.25
CA ASN A 279 -0.10 -2.88 -4.17
C ASN A 279 0.53 -2.42 -2.85
N TRP A 280 0.37 -1.14 -2.49
CA TRP A 280 0.99 -0.52 -1.33
C TRP A 280 0.11 -0.62 -0.09
N ILE A 281 0.74 -0.98 1.04
CA ILE A 281 0.19 -0.76 2.38
C ILE A 281 1.21 0.00 3.24
N ASN A 282 0.70 0.72 4.22
CA ASN A 282 1.51 1.22 5.34
C ASN A 282 0.78 1.04 6.67
N ASP A 283 0.41 2.12 7.34
CA ASP A 283 0.08 2.16 8.76
C ASP A 283 -1.09 1.23 9.11
N PRO A 284 -0.99 0.38 10.15
CA PRO A 284 -2.15 -0.28 10.73
C PRO A 284 -3.12 0.75 11.28
N ASN A 285 -4.39 0.61 10.94
CA ASN A 285 -5.46 1.53 11.32
C ASN A 285 -6.68 0.77 11.87
N GLY A 286 -7.54 1.49 12.57
CA GLY A 286 -8.79 0.95 13.12
C GLY A 286 -8.68 -0.36 13.88
N LEU A 287 -7.55 -0.68 14.51
CA LEU A 287 -7.34 -1.97 15.17
C LEU A 287 -8.35 -2.16 16.30
N ILE A 288 -9.16 -3.21 16.21
CA ILE A 288 -10.19 -3.50 17.21
C ILE A 288 -10.53 -4.99 17.23
N GLN A 289 -10.76 -5.54 18.43
CA GLN A 289 -11.52 -6.78 18.54
C GLN A 289 -13.00 -6.45 18.72
N TYR A 290 -13.83 -6.84 17.75
CA TYR A 290 -15.27 -6.61 17.79
C TYR A 290 -16.01 -7.93 17.67
N ARG A 291 -16.85 -8.23 18.67
CA ARG A 291 -17.67 -9.45 18.73
C ARG A 291 -16.85 -10.75 18.58
N GLY A 292 -15.63 -10.76 19.12
CA GLY A 292 -14.72 -11.90 19.12
C GLY A 292 -13.80 -12.01 17.90
N THR A 293 -14.00 -11.19 16.87
CA THR A 293 -13.15 -11.15 15.67
C THR A 293 -12.18 -9.97 15.75
N TYR A 294 -10.92 -10.18 15.41
CA TYR A 294 -9.92 -9.12 15.27
C TYR A 294 -10.06 -8.47 13.90
N HIS A 295 -10.14 -7.14 13.87
CA HIS A 295 -10.18 -6.35 12.65
C HIS A 295 -8.88 -5.55 12.54
N LEU A 296 -8.20 -5.69 11.41
CA LEU A 296 -7.03 -4.91 11.02
C LEU A 296 -7.43 -4.09 9.79
N PHE A 297 -7.56 -2.79 9.96
CA PHE A 297 -7.58 -1.87 8.82
C PHE A 297 -6.16 -1.37 8.58
N TYR A 298 -5.91 -0.80 7.41
CA TYR A 298 -4.58 -0.32 7.06
C TYR A 298 -4.66 0.67 5.92
N GLN A 299 -3.76 1.66 5.89
CA GLN A 299 -3.60 2.50 4.71
C GLN A 299 -3.26 1.63 3.49
N TYR A 300 -3.96 1.86 2.38
CA TYR A 300 -3.89 1.07 1.16
C TYR A 300 -3.97 1.97 -0.07
N ASN A 301 -3.11 1.76 -1.07
CA ASN A 301 -3.26 2.42 -2.37
C ASN A 301 -3.65 1.38 -3.44
N PRO A 302 -4.91 1.38 -3.95
CA PRO A 302 -5.30 0.46 -5.02
C PRO A 302 -4.64 0.79 -6.38
N GLY A 303 -4.09 1.99 -6.55
CA GLY A 303 -3.43 2.40 -7.80
C GLY A 303 -2.17 1.59 -8.11
N GLY A 304 -1.39 1.21 -7.10
CA GLY A 304 -0.16 0.44 -7.31
C GLY A 304 0.71 0.31 -6.06
N PRO A 305 1.89 -0.34 -6.18
CA PRO A 305 2.83 -0.54 -5.08
C PRO A 305 3.66 0.72 -4.78
N TYR A 306 2.99 1.86 -4.61
CA TYR A 306 3.56 3.15 -4.25
C TYR A 306 2.59 3.94 -3.36
N HIS A 307 3.09 4.89 -2.58
CA HIS A 307 2.26 5.79 -1.79
C HIS A 307 1.55 6.81 -2.69
N GLY A 308 0.25 7.08 -2.48
CA GLY A 308 -0.52 8.01 -3.31
C GLY A 308 -1.90 8.28 -2.72
N THR A 309 -2.96 7.98 -3.48
CA THR A 309 -4.36 8.15 -3.05
C THR A 309 -4.77 7.09 -2.01
N ILE A 310 -4.63 7.44 -0.73
CA ILE A 310 -4.82 6.49 0.38
C ILE A 310 -6.30 6.16 0.63
N HIS A 311 -6.56 4.86 0.69
CA HIS A 311 -7.78 4.20 1.12
C HIS A 311 -7.49 3.42 2.42
N TRP A 312 -8.52 2.85 3.06
CA TRP A 312 -8.34 1.86 4.12
C TRP A 312 -8.68 0.46 3.61
N GLY A 313 -7.67 -0.41 3.51
CA GLY A 313 -7.87 -1.85 3.37
C GLY A 313 -8.40 -2.45 4.68
N HIS A 314 -8.95 -3.66 4.61
CA HIS A 314 -9.53 -4.35 5.77
C HIS A 314 -9.21 -5.84 5.72
N ALA A 315 -8.80 -6.41 6.84
CA ALA A 315 -8.71 -7.84 7.05
C ALA A 315 -9.23 -8.24 8.43
N VAL A 316 -9.67 -9.49 8.54
CA VAL A 316 -10.18 -10.05 9.79
C VAL A 316 -9.48 -11.36 10.15
N SER A 317 -9.37 -11.64 11.45
CA SER A 317 -8.86 -12.90 11.97
C SER A 317 -9.59 -13.30 13.25
N ASP A 318 -9.78 -14.61 13.46
CA ASP A 318 -10.30 -15.17 14.71
C ASP A 318 -9.17 -15.61 15.66
N ASP A 319 -7.93 -15.69 15.18
CA ASP A 319 -6.80 -16.28 15.90
C ASP A 319 -5.48 -15.50 15.80
N LEU A 320 -5.51 -14.27 15.26
CA LEU A 320 -4.36 -13.37 15.03
C LEU A 320 -3.35 -13.88 13.99
N VAL A 321 -3.53 -15.08 13.46
CA VAL A 321 -2.59 -15.74 12.55
C VAL A 321 -3.20 -15.82 11.17
N HIS A 322 -4.37 -16.46 11.03
CA HIS A 322 -5.02 -16.65 9.75
C HIS A 322 -5.92 -15.45 9.47
N TRP A 323 -5.52 -14.64 8.48
CA TRP A 323 -6.24 -13.44 8.09
C TRP A 323 -7.03 -13.66 6.80
N ARG A 324 -8.21 -13.07 6.73
CA ARG A 324 -9.04 -13.00 5.52
C ARG A 324 -9.20 -11.54 5.12
N ASP A 325 -8.95 -11.22 3.86
CA ASP A 325 -9.25 -9.89 3.33
C ASP A 325 -10.77 -9.65 3.29
N GLU A 326 -11.17 -8.45 3.69
CA GLU A 326 -12.51 -7.91 3.55
C GLU A 326 -12.47 -6.74 2.55
N PRO A 327 -13.62 -6.29 2.02
CA PRO A 327 -13.67 -5.14 1.12
C PRO A 327 -12.95 -3.91 1.67
N VAL A 328 -12.46 -3.04 0.77
CA VAL A 328 -11.91 -1.73 1.13
C VAL A 328 -12.94 -0.97 1.98
N ALA A 329 -12.53 -0.55 3.18
CA ALA A 329 -13.41 0.00 4.20
C ALA A 329 -13.69 1.50 4.00
N LEU A 330 -12.66 2.27 3.63
CA LEU A 330 -12.78 3.70 3.32
C LEU A 330 -12.10 3.99 1.98
N ALA A 331 -12.76 4.78 1.15
CA ALA A 331 -12.23 5.35 -0.09
C ALA A 331 -12.40 6.87 -0.06
N PRO A 332 -11.49 7.67 -0.62
CA PRO A 332 -11.66 9.11 -0.75
C PRO A 332 -12.97 9.48 -1.43
N ASP A 333 -13.67 10.48 -0.89
CA ASP A 333 -14.83 11.09 -1.51
C ASP A 333 -14.38 12.33 -2.29
N ILE A 334 -14.64 12.36 -3.61
CA ILE A 334 -14.21 13.43 -4.50
C ILE A 334 -14.75 14.81 -4.09
N ASP A 335 -15.92 14.84 -3.46
CA ASP A 335 -16.56 16.07 -2.97
C ASP A 335 -16.32 16.29 -1.46
N GLY A 336 -15.77 15.28 -0.77
CA GLY A 336 -15.59 15.25 0.68
C GLY A 336 -14.29 15.90 1.17
N PRO A 337 -14.13 16.03 2.50
CA PRO A 337 -12.92 16.57 3.12
C PRO A 337 -11.72 15.61 3.10
N ASP A 338 -11.89 14.41 2.54
CA ASP A 338 -10.86 13.38 2.41
C ASP A 338 -10.53 13.03 0.95
N ARG A 339 -10.88 13.91 0.01
CA ARG A 339 -10.67 13.80 -1.43
C ARG A 339 -9.26 13.33 -1.80
N ASP A 340 -8.25 13.88 -1.13
CA ASP A 340 -6.84 13.63 -1.45
C ASP A 340 -6.29 12.38 -0.71
N GLY A 341 -7.06 11.83 0.24
CA GLY A 341 -6.71 10.62 0.97
C GLY A 341 -7.47 10.47 2.30
N CYS A 342 -7.84 9.21 2.60
CA CYS A 342 -8.28 8.78 3.92
C CYS A 342 -7.06 8.33 4.73
N TRP A 343 -6.39 9.26 5.39
CA TRP A 343 -5.18 9.01 6.18
C TRP A 343 -5.48 8.29 7.50
N SER A 344 -4.46 8.10 8.33
CA SER A 344 -4.54 7.23 9.50
C SER A 344 -5.47 7.71 10.61
N GLY A 345 -5.85 6.75 11.44
CA GLY A 345 -6.90 6.90 12.43
C GLY A 345 -7.15 5.61 13.21
N CYS A 346 -8.15 5.65 14.08
CA CYS A 346 -8.49 4.57 15.00
C CYS A 346 -9.97 4.20 14.91
N ALA A 347 -10.34 3.06 15.52
CA ALA A 347 -11.70 2.58 15.62
C ALA A 347 -12.06 2.39 17.11
N VAL A 348 -13.26 2.81 17.48
CA VAL A 348 -13.82 2.65 18.82
C VAL A 348 -15.27 2.17 18.72
N VAL A 349 -15.81 1.67 19.83
CA VAL A 349 -17.26 1.44 19.97
C VAL A 349 -17.80 2.55 20.84
N ASP A 350 -18.72 3.35 20.32
CA ASP A 350 -19.30 4.49 21.04
C ASP A 350 -20.22 4.06 22.20
N ASP A 351 -20.80 5.06 22.88
CA ASP A 351 -21.66 4.83 24.04
C ASP A 351 -22.99 4.13 23.73
N ASP A 352 -23.42 4.16 22.47
CA ASP A 352 -24.60 3.46 21.97
C ASP A 352 -24.27 2.07 21.41
N GLY A 353 -22.99 1.66 21.45
CA GLY A 353 -22.52 0.38 20.95
C GLY A 353 -22.27 0.35 19.44
N VAL A 354 -22.13 1.51 18.81
CA VAL A 354 -21.91 1.67 17.37
C VAL A 354 -20.40 1.77 17.09
N PRO A 355 -19.85 0.87 16.25
CA PRO A 355 -18.49 1.02 15.76
C PRO A 355 -18.31 2.33 15.00
N THR A 356 -17.30 3.09 15.38
CA THR A 356 -17.00 4.43 14.90
C THR A 356 -15.51 4.53 14.57
N ILE A 357 -15.17 5.01 13.39
CA ILE A 357 -13.80 5.34 12.99
C ILE A 357 -13.62 6.86 13.06
N LEU A 358 -12.49 7.28 13.61
CA LEU A 358 -11.97 8.64 13.48
C LEU A 358 -10.67 8.58 12.69
N TYR A 359 -10.57 9.35 11.62
CA TYR A 359 -9.45 9.31 10.67
C TYR A 359 -9.13 10.70 10.13
N THR A 360 -7.92 10.91 9.62
CA THR A 360 -7.54 12.19 9.04
C THR A 360 -8.00 12.25 7.57
N GLY A 361 -8.84 13.24 7.24
CA GLY A 361 -9.18 13.58 5.86
C GLY A 361 -8.19 14.57 5.28
N GLY A 362 -7.62 14.24 4.10
CA GLY A 362 -6.79 15.14 3.32
C GLY A 362 -7.58 15.89 2.25
N ARG A 363 -7.50 17.23 2.25
CA ARG A 363 -8.06 18.06 1.16
C ARG A 363 -7.35 19.39 1.02
N ASP A 364 -6.89 19.72 -0.17
CA ASP A 364 -6.37 21.04 -0.53
C ASP A 364 -5.29 21.54 0.45
N HIS A 365 -4.32 20.67 0.78
CA HIS A 365 -3.26 20.89 1.79
C HIS A 365 -3.74 20.98 3.26
N HIS A 366 -4.98 20.63 3.56
CA HIS A 366 -5.48 20.51 4.92
C HIS A 366 -5.56 19.04 5.36
N GLN A 367 -5.22 18.80 6.63
CA GLN A 367 -5.39 17.53 7.33
C GLN A 367 -6.37 17.78 8.46
N LEU A 368 -7.59 17.24 8.38
CA LEU A 368 -8.63 17.50 9.38
C LEU A 368 -9.33 16.20 9.82
N PRO A 369 -9.73 16.08 11.10
CA PRO A 369 -10.37 14.86 11.60
C PRO A 369 -11.74 14.65 10.96
N CYS A 370 -11.97 13.44 10.50
CA CYS A 370 -13.22 12.95 9.94
C CYS A 370 -13.72 11.76 10.75
N LEU A 371 -15.02 11.50 10.68
CA LEU A 371 -15.72 10.44 11.39
C LEU A 371 -16.55 9.60 10.42
N ALA A 372 -16.57 8.29 10.64
CA ALA A 372 -17.46 7.38 9.96
C ALA A 372 -18.04 6.36 10.94
N THR A 373 -19.27 5.90 10.70
CA THR A 373 -19.94 4.90 11.56
C THR A 373 -20.41 3.72 10.73
N THR A 374 -20.67 2.58 11.38
CA THR A 374 -21.27 1.44 10.69
C THR A 374 -22.28 0.69 11.53
N SER A 375 -23.25 0.09 10.86
CA SER A 375 -24.14 -0.91 11.42
C SER A 375 -23.83 -2.34 10.92
N ASP A 376 -22.86 -2.50 10.01
CA ASP A 376 -22.44 -3.81 9.52
C ASP A 376 -21.74 -4.58 10.65
N PRO A 377 -22.25 -5.74 11.07
CA PRO A 377 -21.64 -6.54 12.13
C PRO A 377 -20.22 -7.02 11.82
N MET A 378 -19.81 -7.02 10.55
CA MET A 378 -18.46 -7.39 10.10
C MET A 378 -17.58 -6.17 9.76
N LEU A 379 -18.07 -4.94 9.96
CA LEU A 379 -17.32 -3.70 9.72
C LEU A 379 -16.83 -3.49 8.28
N ARG A 380 -17.55 -4.01 7.27
CA ARG A 380 -17.10 -3.97 5.85
C ARG A 380 -17.53 -2.72 5.09
N SER A 381 -18.40 -1.90 5.67
CA SER A 381 -18.95 -0.70 5.04
C SER A 381 -19.13 0.38 6.08
N TRP A 382 -18.90 1.64 5.69
CA TRP A 382 -18.85 2.77 6.59
C TRP A 382 -19.59 3.97 6.01
N ASP A 383 -20.46 4.57 6.81
CA ASP A 383 -21.17 5.80 6.49
C ASP A 383 -20.36 6.98 7.04
N LYS A 384 -19.72 7.76 6.16
CA LYS A 384 -19.02 8.99 6.52
C LYS A 384 -20.02 10.02 7.06
N ALA A 385 -19.65 10.70 8.14
CA ALA A 385 -20.52 11.69 8.76
C ALA A 385 -20.71 12.92 7.84
N PRO A 386 -21.94 13.42 7.67
CA PRO A 386 -22.22 14.54 6.77
C PRO A 386 -21.68 15.88 7.28
N ASP A 387 -21.31 15.94 8.56
CA ASP A 387 -20.69 17.09 9.24
C ASP A 387 -19.17 16.99 9.30
N ASN A 388 -18.54 16.07 8.55
CA ASN A 388 -17.09 16.06 8.42
C ASN A 388 -16.58 17.35 7.74
N PRO A 389 -15.41 17.87 8.16
CA PRO A 389 -14.58 17.40 9.27
C PRO A 389 -15.15 17.80 10.64
N ILE A 390 -14.98 16.95 11.66
CA ILE A 390 -15.51 17.17 13.02
C ILE A 390 -14.67 18.17 13.86
N ILE A 391 -13.46 18.50 13.40
CA ILE A 391 -12.69 19.65 13.88
C ILE A 391 -12.29 20.46 12.64
N GLU A 392 -12.71 21.71 12.58
CA GLU A 392 -12.58 22.54 11.36
C GLU A 392 -11.24 23.30 11.26
N ALA A 393 -10.45 23.36 12.33
CA ALA A 393 -9.18 24.07 12.38
C ALA A 393 -8.24 23.56 13.48
N THR A 394 -6.95 23.82 13.34
CA THR A 394 -5.94 23.62 14.40
C THR A 394 -6.13 24.63 15.55
N PRO A 395 -5.53 24.40 16.74
CA PRO A 395 -5.58 25.36 17.84
C PRO A 395 -5.02 26.74 17.47
N ASP A 396 -5.71 27.81 17.88
CA ASP A 396 -5.33 29.21 17.61
C ASP A 396 -4.13 29.69 18.45
N ASP A 397 -3.85 29.03 19.58
CA ASP A 397 -2.84 29.43 20.55
C ASP A 397 -1.46 28.78 20.31
N LEU A 398 -1.37 27.89 19.32
CA LEU A 398 -0.13 27.22 18.91
C LEU A 398 0.21 27.54 17.45
N ASP A 399 1.48 27.85 17.19
CA ASP A 399 2.00 28.00 15.83
C ASP A 399 2.30 26.61 15.26
N ILE A 400 1.27 25.93 14.74
CA ILE A 400 1.43 24.59 14.17
C ILE A 400 2.26 24.67 12.88
N LEU A 401 3.24 23.78 12.76
CA LEU A 401 4.15 23.72 11.62
C LEU A 401 3.37 23.46 10.32
N GLY A 402 3.61 24.29 9.30
CA GLY A 402 3.27 23.99 7.90
C GLY A 402 4.49 23.51 7.10
N THR A 403 4.26 22.71 6.08
CA THR A 403 5.25 22.15 5.14
C THR A 403 4.92 22.53 3.70
N ASP A 404 5.73 22.09 2.74
CA ASP A 404 5.44 22.30 1.31
C ASP A 404 4.16 21.56 0.88
N ASP A 405 3.84 20.44 1.56
CA ASP A 405 2.69 19.60 1.26
C ASP A 405 1.44 19.94 2.10
N TRP A 406 1.62 20.46 3.32
CA TRP A 406 0.52 20.68 4.27
C TRP A 406 0.53 22.09 4.87
N ALA A 407 -0.65 22.72 4.93
CA ALA A 407 -0.84 24.00 5.60
C ALA A 407 -0.56 23.91 7.11
N ALA A 408 -0.84 22.76 7.72
CA ALA A 408 -0.52 22.43 9.10
C ALA A 408 -0.37 20.91 9.26
N GLU A 409 0.65 20.46 9.98
CA GLU A 409 0.85 19.07 10.38
C GLU A 409 -0.14 18.72 11.50
N PHE A 410 -1.22 17.99 11.18
CA PHE A 410 -2.33 17.74 12.12
C PHE A 410 -3.09 16.46 11.75
N ARG A 411 -2.62 15.30 12.24
CA ARG A 411 -3.12 14.00 11.79
C ARG A 411 -2.99 12.86 12.79
N ASP A 412 -3.45 11.68 12.40
CA ASP A 412 -3.28 10.39 13.05
C ASP A 412 -3.91 10.32 14.45
N HIS A 413 -5.23 10.16 14.46
CA HIS A 413 -6.03 10.21 15.69
C HIS A 413 -5.93 8.91 16.49
N ALA A 414 -5.73 9.02 17.81
CA ALA A 414 -5.93 7.93 18.76
C ALA A 414 -6.97 8.32 19.80
N VAL A 415 -8.06 7.55 19.91
CA VAL A 415 -9.24 7.88 20.71
C VAL A 415 -9.47 6.81 21.78
N TRP A 416 -9.75 7.24 23.00
CA TRP A 416 -10.11 6.35 24.10
C TRP A 416 -11.08 7.02 25.08
N LYS A 417 -11.64 6.24 26.01
CA LYS A 417 -12.59 6.74 27.00
C LYS A 417 -12.06 6.62 28.43
N VAL A 418 -12.24 7.67 29.23
CA VAL A 418 -11.97 7.66 30.68
C VAL A 418 -13.17 8.25 31.41
N GLY A 419 -13.85 7.41 32.20
CA GLY A 419 -15.10 7.80 32.88
C GLY A 419 -16.19 8.14 31.87
N ASP A 420 -16.76 9.35 31.98
CA ASP A 420 -17.82 9.83 31.09
C ASP A 420 -17.28 10.62 29.88
N ASN A 421 -15.96 10.84 29.78
CA ASN A 421 -15.36 11.64 28.72
C ASN A 421 -14.57 10.77 27.73
N TRP A 422 -14.65 11.15 26.46
CA TRP A 422 -13.78 10.71 25.40
C TRP A 422 -12.57 11.63 25.30
N TYR A 423 -11.42 11.06 24.98
CA TYR A 423 -10.16 11.76 24.73
C TYR A 423 -9.61 11.36 23.39
N GLN A 424 -8.89 12.26 22.74
CA GLN A 424 -8.07 11.91 21.60
C GLN A 424 -6.70 12.59 21.63
N LEU A 425 -5.71 11.92 21.06
CA LEU A 425 -4.44 12.52 20.66
C LEU A 425 -4.43 12.77 19.17
N ILE A 426 -3.81 13.89 18.77
CA ILE A 426 -3.52 14.23 17.38
C ILE A 426 -2.03 14.53 17.27
N GLY A 427 -1.37 13.87 16.31
CA GLY A 427 0.04 14.06 15.99
C GLY A 427 0.25 15.39 15.26
N SER A 428 1.26 16.14 15.70
CA SER A 428 1.53 17.47 15.17
C SER A 428 2.99 17.90 15.42
N ALA A 429 3.27 19.16 15.11
CA ALA A 429 4.51 19.84 15.42
C ALA A 429 4.26 21.32 15.69
N VAL A 430 4.95 21.87 16.69
CA VAL A 430 5.00 23.32 16.92
C VAL A 430 6.21 23.89 16.16
N ALA A 431 5.98 24.93 15.37
CA ALA A 431 7.00 25.58 14.56
C ALA A 431 8.19 26.01 15.43
N HIS A 432 9.40 25.67 14.98
CA HIS A 432 10.67 25.95 15.67
C HIS A 432 10.88 25.25 17.02
N GLU A 433 9.95 24.41 17.48
CA GLU A 433 10.07 23.68 18.74
C GLU A 433 10.23 22.17 18.51
N GLY A 434 9.29 21.54 17.80
CA GLY A 434 9.36 20.13 17.41
C GLY A 434 8.02 19.40 17.48
N GLY A 435 8.08 18.07 17.29
CA GLY A 435 6.92 17.19 17.35
C GLY A 435 6.16 17.26 18.69
N VAL A 436 4.83 17.11 18.62
CA VAL A 436 3.93 17.23 19.78
C VAL A 436 2.70 16.32 19.63
N ALA A 437 2.22 15.78 20.75
CA ALA A 437 0.93 15.08 20.83
C ALA A 437 -0.12 16.00 21.47
N LEU A 438 -1.11 16.42 20.70
CA LEU A 438 -2.15 17.36 21.12
C LEU A 438 -3.33 16.61 21.75
N LEU A 439 -3.71 16.97 22.98
CA LEU A 439 -4.83 16.36 23.70
C LEU A 439 -6.13 17.13 23.49
N TYR A 440 -7.18 16.40 23.13
CA TYR A 440 -8.55 16.89 23.05
C TYR A 440 -9.48 16.05 23.92
N ARG A 441 -10.60 16.65 24.33
CA ARG A 441 -11.66 16.02 25.13
C ARG A 441 -13.03 16.22 24.49
N SER A 442 -13.88 15.20 24.53
CA SER A 442 -15.26 15.27 24.03
C SER A 442 -16.22 14.50 24.95
N ALA A 443 -17.49 14.88 24.93
CA ALA A 443 -18.57 14.13 25.58
C ALA A 443 -19.24 13.11 24.64
N ASP A 444 -19.06 13.23 23.31
CA ASP A 444 -19.89 12.55 22.32
C ASP A 444 -19.15 12.14 21.02
N LEU A 445 -17.82 12.21 21.00
CA LEU A 445 -16.94 11.95 19.85
C LEU A 445 -17.06 12.96 18.69
N ARG A 446 -17.92 13.97 18.79
CA ARG A 446 -18.18 14.95 17.73
C ARG A 446 -17.69 16.34 18.11
N ASP A 447 -18.13 16.83 19.26
CA ASP A 447 -17.73 18.15 19.76
C ASP A 447 -16.44 18.02 20.59
N TRP A 448 -15.32 18.51 20.06
CA TRP A 448 -13.99 18.39 20.69
C TRP A 448 -13.48 19.71 21.26
N GLU A 449 -13.06 19.69 22.51
CA GLU A 449 -12.36 20.77 23.22
C GLU A 449 -10.85 20.49 23.20
N PHE A 450 -10.06 21.43 22.68
CA PHE A 450 -8.61 21.38 22.84
C PHE A 450 -8.22 21.61 24.30
N VAL A 451 -7.49 20.66 24.90
CA VAL A 451 -7.08 20.72 26.31
C VAL A 451 -5.66 21.29 26.43
N GLY A 452 -4.74 20.83 25.58
CA GLY A 452 -3.35 21.28 25.53
C GLY A 452 -2.40 20.20 24.98
N PRO A 453 -1.10 20.50 24.85
CA PRO A 453 -0.07 19.51 24.54
C PRO A 453 0.07 18.48 25.68
N LEU A 454 -0.05 17.18 25.41
CA LEU A 454 0.20 16.14 26.42
C LEU A 454 1.71 15.93 26.64
N LEU A 455 2.46 15.86 25.55
CA LEU A 455 3.92 15.74 25.55
C LEU A 455 4.47 16.31 24.23
N GLY A 456 5.69 16.84 24.26
CA GLY A 456 6.39 17.39 23.10
C GLY A 456 6.34 18.91 23.02
N GLY A 457 6.64 19.49 21.85
CA GLY A 457 6.74 20.95 21.68
C GLY A 457 7.96 21.54 22.38
N THR A 458 9.09 20.82 22.40
CA THR A 458 10.37 21.34 22.92
C THR A 458 11.55 20.88 22.06
N GLU A 459 12.64 21.63 22.08
CA GLU A 459 13.87 21.28 21.34
C GLU A 459 14.29 19.83 21.62
N GLY A 460 14.49 19.05 20.55
CA GLY A 460 14.96 17.66 20.62
C GLY A 460 13.93 16.58 20.24
N HIS A 461 12.67 16.95 20.00
CA HIS A 461 11.59 16.01 19.66
C HIS A 461 11.39 15.76 18.15
N GLY A 462 12.39 16.08 17.31
CA GLY A 462 12.28 15.90 15.86
C GLY A 462 11.29 16.86 15.20
N THR A 463 11.05 16.69 13.90
CA THR A 463 10.29 17.67 13.10
C THR A 463 8.78 17.53 13.27
N VAL A 464 8.24 16.31 13.24
CA VAL A 464 6.80 16.01 13.38
C VAL A 464 6.62 14.69 14.13
N TRP A 465 5.55 14.59 14.91
CA TRP A 465 5.08 13.34 15.49
C TRP A 465 3.84 12.83 14.77
N GLU A 466 3.91 11.58 14.33
CA GLU A 466 2.87 10.82 13.65
C GLU A 466 2.40 9.68 14.55
N CYS A 467 1.16 9.24 14.34
CA CYS A 467 0.55 8.10 15.02
C CYS A 467 0.75 8.08 16.55
N PRO A 468 0.48 9.16 17.30
CA PRO A 468 0.56 9.12 18.75
C PRO A 468 -0.53 8.22 19.34
N GLU A 469 -0.20 7.37 20.31
CA GLU A 469 -1.18 6.56 21.02
C GLU A 469 -0.79 6.41 22.50
N LEU A 470 -1.77 6.56 23.39
CA LEU A 470 -1.63 6.41 24.82
C LEU A 470 -2.27 5.11 25.30
N LEU A 471 -1.48 4.24 25.91
CA LEU A 471 -1.89 2.92 26.40
C LEU A 471 -1.74 2.87 27.93
N SER A 472 -2.71 2.29 28.63
CA SER A 472 -2.67 2.19 30.10
C SER A 472 -2.31 0.78 30.58
N PHE A 473 -1.38 0.71 31.54
CA PHE A 473 -0.86 -0.51 32.15
C PHE A 473 -0.93 -0.44 33.69
N GLY A 474 -2.05 0.07 34.21
CA GLY A 474 -2.30 0.14 35.66
C GLY A 474 -1.72 1.40 36.30
N GLU A 475 -0.56 1.30 36.94
CA GLU A 475 0.11 2.48 37.54
C GLU A 475 0.94 3.28 36.54
N PHE A 476 1.23 2.69 35.38
CA PHE A 476 1.96 3.31 34.28
C PHE A 476 1.08 3.49 33.05
N ASP A 477 1.32 4.57 32.33
CA ASP A 477 0.88 4.78 30.96
C ASP A 477 2.09 4.70 30.03
N LEU A 478 1.86 4.28 28.80
CA LEU A 478 2.82 4.25 27.71
C LEU A 478 2.31 5.11 26.58
N LEU A 479 3.03 6.18 26.26
CA LEU A 479 2.82 6.97 25.04
C LEU A 479 3.86 6.53 24.01
N HIS A 480 3.44 6.19 22.80
CA HIS A 480 4.36 6.04 21.67
C HIS A 480 4.02 7.03 20.55
N VAL A 481 5.05 7.40 19.78
CA VAL A 481 4.97 8.34 18.64
C VAL A 481 5.97 7.92 17.57
N SER A 482 5.65 8.20 16.31
CA SER A 482 6.52 7.98 15.17
C SER A 482 7.11 9.31 14.69
N ASN A 483 8.43 9.43 14.52
CA ASN A 483 9.09 10.73 14.30
C ASN A 483 9.90 10.83 12.99
N TYR A 484 9.43 10.18 11.93
CA TYR A 484 10.09 9.91 10.64
C TYR A 484 11.33 9.01 10.69
N GLU A 485 12.10 9.04 11.77
CA GLU A 485 13.30 8.23 11.94
C GLU A 485 12.99 6.92 12.63
N ASP A 486 12.41 6.99 13.82
CA ASP A 486 12.14 5.87 14.72
C ASP A 486 10.70 5.92 15.28
N VAL A 487 10.30 4.85 15.96
CA VAL A 487 9.16 4.86 16.87
C VAL A 487 9.67 5.03 18.30
N ARG A 488 9.37 6.16 18.91
CA ARG A 488 9.74 6.48 20.30
C ARG A 488 8.61 6.09 21.23
N TYR A 489 8.97 5.60 22.42
CA TYR A 489 8.00 5.41 23.51
C TYR A 489 8.48 6.11 24.78
N PHE A 490 7.50 6.44 25.62
CA PHE A 490 7.65 7.02 26.94
C PHE A 490 6.76 6.24 27.90
N VAL A 491 7.34 5.72 28.98
CA VAL A 491 6.60 5.12 30.10
C VAL A 491 6.60 6.11 31.25
N GLY A 492 5.44 6.32 31.85
CA GLY A 492 5.26 7.33 32.89
C GLY A 492 3.81 7.43 33.32
N ARG A 493 3.34 8.64 33.58
CA ARG A 493 1.95 8.90 33.95
C ARG A 493 1.40 10.12 33.26
N ALA A 494 0.23 9.98 32.63
CA ALA A 494 -0.47 11.09 32.01
C ALA A 494 -1.38 11.81 33.01
N ASP A 495 -1.36 13.14 33.01
CA ASP A 495 -2.42 13.98 33.60
C ASP A 495 -3.27 14.54 32.45
N LEU A 496 -4.54 14.15 32.39
CA LEU A 496 -5.46 14.55 31.31
C LEU A 496 -6.24 15.84 31.64
N ASP A 497 -6.29 16.25 32.91
CA ASP A 497 -6.99 17.46 33.35
C ASP A 497 -6.06 18.68 33.31
N ALA A 498 -4.78 18.47 33.63
CA ALA A 498 -3.70 19.42 33.43
C ALA A 498 -2.67 18.76 32.49
N PRO A 499 -2.85 18.90 31.15
CA PRO A 499 -2.17 18.08 30.16
C PRO A 499 -0.65 18.12 30.36
N ASP A 500 -0.12 16.99 30.80
CA ASP A 500 1.31 16.74 31.05
C ASP A 500 1.54 15.23 31.07
N PHE A 501 2.78 14.81 30.79
CA PHE A 501 3.20 13.42 30.87
C PHE A 501 4.49 13.33 31.68
N GLU A 502 4.40 12.81 32.90
CA GLU A 502 5.56 12.60 33.77
C GLU A 502 6.34 11.38 33.28
N VAL A 503 7.33 11.60 32.40
CA VAL A 503 8.17 10.55 31.83
C VAL A 503 9.10 9.97 32.89
N GLU A 504 9.02 8.65 33.11
CA GLU A 504 9.94 7.89 33.95
C GLU A 504 11.03 7.19 33.14
N THR A 505 10.65 6.56 32.02
CA THR A 505 11.59 5.94 31.09
C THR A 505 11.19 6.22 29.65
N GLU A 506 12.17 6.20 28.75
CA GLU A 506 11.94 6.38 27.31
C GLU A 506 12.84 5.45 26.50
N GLY A 507 12.42 5.16 25.28
CA GLY A 507 13.21 4.32 24.39
C GLY A 507 12.68 4.29 22.97
N ARG A 508 13.13 3.28 22.22
CA ARG A 508 12.63 2.95 20.88
C ARG A 508 11.79 1.68 20.97
N LEU A 509 10.63 1.69 20.32
CA LEU A 509 9.77 0.51 20.29
C LEU A 509 10.39 -0.61 19.43
N ASP A 510 11.12 -0.22 18.39
CA ASP A 510 11.88 -1.11 17.51
C ASP A 510 13.13 -0.39 16.97
N TYR A 511 14.21 -1.13 16.74
CA TYR A 511 15.51 -0.61 16.29
C TYR A 511 15.77 -0.76 14.78
N GLY A 512 14.76 -1.15 13.99
CA GLY A 512 14.90 -1.32 12.55
C GLY A 512 13.76 -0.71 11.73
N ASP A 513 13.33 -1.41 10.69
CA ASP A 513 12.44 -0.92 9.63
C ASP A 513 10.94 -0.94 10.05
N PHE A 514 10.63 -0.58 11.31
CA PHE A 514 9.28 -0.60 11.89
C PHE A 514 8.78 0.84 12.14
N TYR A 515 7.49 1.11 11.87
CA TYR A 515 6.91 2.45 11.93
C TYR A 515 5.40 2.44 12.19
N ALA A 516 4.86 3.60 12.59
CA ALA A 516 3.42 3.87 12.71
C ALA A 516 2.59 2.79 13.42
N PRO A 517 2.95 2.34 14.64
CA PRO A 517 2.19 1.31 15.29
C PRO A 517 0.83 1.78 15.77
N GLN A 518 -0.09 0.83 15.91
CA GLN A 518 -1.37 1.03 16.57
C GLN A 518 -1.73 -0.24 17.35
N SER A 519 -2.57 -0.09 18.37
CA SER A 519 -2.87 -1.16 19.31
C SER A 519 -4.38 -1.39 19.49
N THR A 520 -4.72 -2.56 20.04
CA THR A 520 -6.05 -2.87 20.58
C THR A 520 -5.91 -3.63 21.88
N VAL A 521 -6.90 -3.51 22.77
CA VAL A 521 -7.06 -4.41 23.92
C VAL A 521 -8.03 -5.50 23.53
N ASP A 522 -7.63 -6.77 23.69
CA ASP A 522 -8.49 -7.91 23.35
C ASP A 522 -9.42 -8.32 24.52
N ASP A 523 -10.36 -9.23 24.26
CA ASP A 523 -11.31 -9.78 25.23
C ASP A 523 -10.63 -10.53 26.40
N ARG A 524 -9.33 -10.85 26.26
CA ARG A 524 -8.50 -11.45 27.32
C ARG A 524 -7.76 -10.38 28.13
N GLY A 525 -7.90 -9.11 27.79
CA GLY A 525 -7.25 -7.97 28.43
C GLY A 525 -5.80 -7.77 28.01
N ARG A 526 -5.35 -8.35 26.88
CA ARG A 526 -4.00 -8.16 26.35
C ARG A 526 -3.97 -6.90 25.49
N THR A 527 -2.95 -6.08 25.66
CA THR A 527 -2.63 -5.00 24.71
C THR A 527 -1.83 -5.58 23.56
N LEU A 528 -2.41 -5.60 22.37
CA LEU A 528 -1.82 -6.13 21.15
C LEU A 528 -1.48 -4.99 20.20
N THR A 529 -0.27 -4.97 19.67
CA THR A 529 0.24 -3.91 18.78
C THR A 529 0.79 -4.50 17.50
N TRP A 530 0.53 -3.79 16.39
CA TRP A 530 1.16 -4.01 15.10
C TRP A 530 1.84 -2.72 14.68
N GLY A 531 2.88 -2.81 13.85
CA GLY A 531 3.44 -1.66 13.14
C GLY A 531 3.64 -1.97 11.66
N TRP A 532 3.69 -0.92 10.85
CA TRP A 532 4.10 -1.02 9.47
C TRP A 532 5.59 -1.33 9.37
N VAL A 533 5.95 -2.34 8.58
CA VAL A 533 7.33 -2.63 8.23
C VAL A 533 7.66 -1.98 6.90
N LYS A 534 8.49 -0.93 6.95
CA LYS A 534 8.92 -0.13 5.81
C LYS A 534 9.73 -0.97 4.83
N GLU A 535 9.53 -0.74 3.53
CA GLU A 535 10.35 -1.38 2.49
C GLU A 535 11.81 -0.89 2.58
N SER A 536 12.75 -1.79 2.29
CA SER A 536 14.17 -1.43 2.11
C SER A 536 14.64 -1.61 0.66
N ARG A 537 13.69 -1.67 -0.28
CA ARG A 537 13.93 -1.70 -1.74
C ARG A 537 13.30 -0.47 -2.41
N GLY A 538 13.89 -0.02 -3.52
CA GLY A 538 13.43 1.16 -4.25
C GLY A 538 12.15 0.93 -5.05
N VAL A 539 11.61 2.03 -5.57
CA VAL A 539 10.33 2.08 -6.30
C VAL A 539 10.32 1.13 -7.50
N HIS A 540 11.45 0.97 -8.20
CA HIS A 540 11.56 0.04 -9.31
C HIS A 540 11.30 -1.40 -8.85
N SER A 541 12.01 -1.88 -7.82
CA SER A 541 11.79 -3.24 -7.30
C SER A 541 10.40 -3.44 -6.70
N GLN A 542 9.80 -2.42 -6.07
CA GLN A 542 8.43 -2.48 -5.58
C GLN A 542 7.43 -2.63 -6.74
N TRP A 543 7.62 -1.87 -7.82
CA TRP A 543 6.78 -1.96 -9.02
C TRP A 543 6.83 -3.34 -9.66
N HIS A 544 8.03 -3.90 -9.84
CA HIS A 544 8.21 -5.25 -10.39
C HIS A 544 7.61 -6.32 -9.49
N ALA A 545 7.72 -6.18 -8.16
CA ALA A 545 7.10 -7.11 -7.23
C ALA A 545 5.57 -7.03 -7.22
N GLY A 546 4.99 -5.87 -7.55
CA GLY A 546 3.53 -5.65 -7.55
C GLY A 546 2.93 -5.45 -6.15
N TRP A 547 3.76 -5.37 -5.11
CA TRP A 547 3.35 -5.11 -3.73
C TRP A 547 4.43 -4.36 -2.94
N SER A 548 4.03 -3.65 -1.90
CA SER A 548 4.90 -2.86 -1.04
C SER A 548 4.35 -2.76 0.37
N GLY A 549 5.19 -2.99 1.39
CA GLY A 549 4.82 -2.93 2.79
C GLY A 549 4.22 -4.23 3.33
N LEU A 550 4.32 -4.39 4.65
CA LEU A 550 3.69 -5.45 5.43
C LEU A 550 3.48 -4.97 6.88
N MET A 551 2.70 -5.72 7.65
CA MET A 551 2.58 -5.52 9.10
C MET A 551 3.57 -6.41 9.84
N SER A 552 4.13 -5.89 10.93
CA SER A 552 4.88 -6.70 11.89
C SER A 552 4.02 -7.85 12.41
N LEU A 553 4.66 -8.81 13.06
CA LEU A 553 3.94 -9.75 13.91
C LEU A 553 3.13 -9.00 14.98
N PRO A 554 1.97 -9.54 15.39
CA PRO A 554 1.27 -9.02 16.55
C PRO A 554 2.16 -9.16 17.78
N ARG A 555 2.33 -8.06 18.52
CA ARG A 555 3.10 -8.02 19.77
C ARG A 555 2.16 -7.81 20.95
N GLU A 556 2.25 -8.66 21.95
CA GLU A 556 1.69 -8.41 23.27
C GLU A 556 2.61 -7.47 24.05
N LEU A 557 2.09 -6.30 24.41
CA LEU A 557 2.77 -5.30 25.22
C LEU A 557 2.40 -5.47 26.70
N SER A 558 3.38 -5.26 27.58
CA SER A 558 3.16 -5.14 29.02
C SER A 558 4.22 -4.25 29.65
N VAL A 559 3.87 -3.58 30.75
CA VAL A 559 4.82 -2.82 31.57
C VAL A 559 4.86 -3.47 32.96
N ASP A 560 6.06 -3.77 33.45
CA ASP A 560 6.23 -4.38 34.77
C ASP A 560 6.24 -3.35 35.91
N GLU A 561 6.32 -3.81 37.17
CA GLU A 561 6.32 -2.92 38.34
C GLU A 561 7.51 -1.95 38.43
N THR A 562 8.53 -2.11 37.57
CA THR A 562 9.69 -1.22 37.49
C THR A 562 9.55 -0.16 36.41
N GLY A 563 8.44 -0.15 35.65
CA GLY A 563 8.25 0.71 34.50
C GLY A 563 8.96 0.20 33.24
N THR A 564 9.40 -1.06 33.21
CA THR A 564 10.07 -1.64 32.04
C THR A 564 9.05 -2.19 31.05
N LEU A 565 9.15 -1.76 29.79
CA LEU A 565 8.35 -2.29 28.68
C LEU A 565 8.83 -3.67 28.25
N HIS A 566 7.89 -4.61 28.15
CA HIS A 566 8.06 -5.93 27.57
C HIS A 566 7.22 -6.07 26.30
N GLN A 567 7.82 -6.63 25.25
CA GLN A 567 7.22 -6.91 23.96
C GLN A 567 7.40 -8.40 23.63
N ARG A 568 6.29 -9.13 23.48
CA ARG A 568 6.30 -10.56 23.16
C ARG A 568 5.51 -10.81 21.88
N PRO A 569 6.02 -11.57 20.90
CA PRO A 569 5.21 -12.00 19.77
C PRO A 569 4.10 -12.92 20.28
N VAL A 570 2.89 -12.76 19.76
CA VAL A 570 1.71 -13.46 20.27
C VAL A 570 1.88 -14.98 20.28
N SER A 571 1.31 -15.61 21.30
CA SER A 571 1.41 -17.06 21.51
C SER A 571 0.77 -17.88 20.38
N GLU A 572 -0.20 -17.28 19.69
CA GLU A 572 -0.98 -17.88 18.63
C GLU A 572 -0.10 -18.31 17.44
N LEU A 573 1.02 -17.63 17.17
CA LEU A 573 1.99 -18.01 16.13
C LEU A 573 2.54 -19.43 16.30
N THR A 574 2.50 -19.99 17.51
CA THR A 574 2.91 -21.38 17.74
C THR A 574 2.06 -22.40 16.99
N SER A 575 0.87 -22.03 16.52
CA SER A 575 0.03 -22.88 15.67
C SER A 575 0.65 -23.18 14.31
N LEU A 576 1.57 -22.34 13.84
CA LEU A 576 2.27 -22.52 12.56
C LEU A 576 3.50 -23.43 12.66
N ARG A 577 3.92 -23.82 13.87
CA ARG A 577 5.14 -24.62 14.07
C ARG A 577 5.00 -26.00 13.42
N GLY A 578 5.81 -26.24 12.39
CA GLY A 578 5.93 -27.51 11.69
C GLY A 578 7.17 -28.29 12.11
N HIS A 579 8.09 -28.53 11.16
CA HIS A 579 9.32 -29.29 11.39
C HIS A 579 10.18 -28.62 12.47
N HIS A 580 10.56 -29.39 13.50
CA HIS A 580 11.30 -28.91 14.66
C HIS A 580 12.72 -29.48 14.68
N VAL A 581 13.70 -28.59 14.81
CA VAL A 581 15.09 -28.88 15.09
C VAL A 581 15.40 -28.34 16.48
N ALA A 582 15.94 -29.18 17.36
CA ALA A 582 16.36 -28.76 18.69
C ALA A 582 17.78 -29.24 18.97
N ASP A 583 18.54 -28.39 19.66
CA ASP A 583 19.84 -28.69 20.23
C ASP A 583 19.95 -27.95 21.57
N ALA A 584 20.73 -28.49 22.51
CA ALA A 584 20.88 -27.87 23.82
C ALA A 584 22.30 -28.09 24.36
N ASP A 585 22.72 -27.23 25.28
CA ASP A 585 24.01 -27.29 25.95
C ASP A 585 25.21 -27.40 24.99
N ARG A 586 25.20 -26.56 23.96
CA ARG A 586 26.21 -26.55 22.89
C ARG A 586 27.25 -25.47 23.15
N VAL A 587 28.52 -25.86 23.10
CA VAL A 587 29.65 -24.91 23.08
C VAL A 587 30.22 -24.86 21.66
N LEU A 588 30.34 -23.66 21.12
CA LEU A 588 31.03 -23.38 19.86
C LEU A 588 32.39 -22.76 20.18
N ASP A 589 33.47 -23.43 19.78
CA ASP A 589 34.82 -22.88 19.92
C ASP A 589 35.07 -21.79 18.87
N GLY A 590 35.99 -20.86 19.15
CA GLY A 590 36.32 -19.79 18.22
C GLY A 590 36.77 -20.32 16.84
N GLY A 591 35.97 -20.03 15.81
CA GLY A 591 36.17 -20.51 14.44
C GLY A 591 35.20 -21.62 14.01
N ASP A 592 34.45 -22.20 14.94
CA ASP A 592 33.44 -23.22 14.63
C ASP A 592 32.35 -22.67 13.71
N HIS A 593 31.77 -23.59 12.94
CA HIS A 593 30.71 -23.33 12.00
C HIS A 593 29.81 -24.56 11.90
N THR A 594 28.49 -24.40 11.90
CA THR A 594 27.56 -25.51 11.69
C THR A 594 26.30 -25.03 10.99
N ASP A 595 25.91 -25.74 9.94
CA ASP A 595 24.65 -25.50 9.25
C ASP A 595 23.49 -26.10 10.08
N LEU A 596 22.36 -25.41 10.12
CA LEU A 596 21.12 -25.94 10.69
C LEU A 596 20.30 -26.63 9.59
N PRO A 597 19.72 -27.81 9.86
CA PRO A 597 18.93 -28.56 8.89
C PRO A 597 17.51 -27.97 8.74
N LEU A 598 17.42 -26.71 8.35
CA LEU A 598 16.19 -26.01 7.99
C LEU A 598 16.09 -25.89 6.47
N SER A 599 14.87 -25.72 5.97
CA SER A 599 14.59 -25.51 4.54
C SER A 599 13.66 -24.32 4.33
N GLY A 600 13.88 -23.59 3.23
CA GLY A 600 13.12 -22.38 2.93
C GLY A 600 13.40 -21.22 3.89
N ASN A 601 12.63 -20.13 3.71
CA ASN A 601 12.84 -18.87 4.44
C ASN A 601 11.65 -18.49 5.34
N ALA A 602 10.93 -19.48 5.87
CA ALA A 602 9.82 -19.28 6.80
C ALA A 602 10.05 -20.12 8.06
N TYR A 603 10.60 -19.52 9.11
CA TYR A 603 10.94 -20.22 10.34
C TYR A 603 11.01 -19.31 11.57
N GLU A 604 10.88 -19.93 12.74
CA GLU A 604 11.12 -19.35 14.05
C GLU A 604 12.39 -19.96 14.66
N LEU A 605 13.24 -19.14 15.26
CA LEU A 605 14.42 -19.58 16.01
C LEU A 605 14.35 -19.06 17.45
N VAL A 606 14.74 -19.88 18.41
CA VAL A 606 14.85 -19.52 19.83
C VAL A 606 16.22 -19.91 20.34
N PHE A 607 16.95 -18.96 20.90
CA PHE A 607 18.27 -19.15 21.45
C PHE A 607 18.38 -18.61 22.87
N ASP A 608 19.13 -19.31 23.71
CA ASP A 608 19.71 -18.73 24.93
C ASP A 608 21.24 -18.80 24.80
N VAL A 609 21.88 -17.63 24.71
CA VAL A 609 23.30 -17.48 24.32
C VAL A 609 24.09 -16.68 25.36
N ALA A 610 25.24 -17.22 25.76
CA ALA A 610 26.26 -16.49 26.50
C ALA A 610 27.57 -16.47 25.69
N VAL A 611 28.24 -15.33 25.65
CA VAL A 611 29.50 -15.16 24.91
C VAL A 611 30.63 -14.84 25.87
N GLU A 612 31.83 -15.38 25.64
CA GLU A 612 33.03 -14.97 26.37
C GLU A 612 33.44 -13.54 26.01
N ASP A 613 34.16 -12.85 26.89
CA ASP A 613 34.72 -11.51 26.62
C ASP A 613 35.52 -11.49 25.29
N GLY A 614 35.06 -10.68 24.34
CA GLY A 614 35.68 -10.55 23.01
C GLY A 614 35.30 -11.65 22.00
N ALA A 615 34.41 -12.57 22.38
CA ALA A 615 33.77 -13.51 21.46
C ALA A 615 32.58 -12.86 20.73
N THR A 616 32.11 -13.50 19.67
CA THR A 616 30.92 -13.08 18.95
C THR A 616 30.17 -14.32 18.45
N PHE A 617 28.89 -14.38 18.77
CA PHE A 617 27.95 -15.33 18.16
C PHE A 617 27.52 -14.80 16.79
N GLU A 618 27.60 -15.62 15.75
CA GLU A 618 27.08 -15.32 14.42
C GLU A 618 25.99 -16.33 14.04
N LEU A 619 24.82 -15.82 13.67
CA LEU A 619 23.75 -16.57 13.00
C LEU A 619 23.69 -16.11 11.54
N GLY A 620 24.03 -17.00 10.62
CA GLY A 620 23.83 -16.81 9.19
C GLY A 620 22.41 -17.16 8.78
N LEU A 621 21.75 -16.25 8.07
CA LEU A 621 20.42 -16.39 7.49
C LEU A 621 20.52 -16.16 5.97
N PHE A 622 19.59 -16.72 5.20
CA PHE A 622 19.53 -16.54 3.74
C PHE A 622 20.85 -16.89 3.04
N GLU A 623 21.53 -17.96 3.47
CA GLU A 623 22.83 -18.32 2.91
C GLU A 623 22.65 -19.05 1.59
N SER A 624 23.13 -18.46 0.50
CA SER A 624 23.25 -19.19 -0.77
C SER A 624 24.27 -20.32 -0.67
N PRO A 625 24.24 -21.36 -1.53
CA PRO A 625 25.18 -22.48 -1.44
C PRO A 625 26.66 -22.08 -1.51
N ALA A 626 26.97 -20.99 -2.22
CA ALA A 626 28.31 -20.42 -2.31
C ALA A 626 28.55 -19.28 -1.30
N ARG A 627 27.55 -18.96 -0.46
CA ARG A 627 27.51 -17.85 0.50
C ARG A 627 27.85 -16.49 -0.12
N SER A 628 27.45 -16.33 -1.39
CA SER A 628 27.57 -15.07 -2.12
C SER A 628 26.49 -14.07 -1.72
N GLU A 629 25.34 -14.58 -1.26
CA GLU A 629 24.32 -13.83 -0.54
C GLU A 629 24.15 -14.48 0.84
N ARG A 630 24.08 -13.65 1.89
CA ARG A 630 23.78 -14.03 3.27
C ARG A 630 23.50 -12.79 4.11
N THR A 631 22.67 -12.95 5.12
CA THR A 631 22.44 -11.96 6.19
C THR A 631 23.02 -12.52 7.48
N VAL A 632 23.77 -11.72 8.24
CA VAL A 632 24.44 -12.22 9.45
C VAL A 632 23.97 -11.44 10.68
N VAL A 633 23.32 -12.13 11.60
CA VAL A 633 23.00 -11.60 12.93
C VAL A 633 24.19 -11.88 13.85
N ARG A 634 24.79 -10.82 14.41
CA ARG A 634 25.95 -10.91 15.31
C ARG A 634 25.57 -10.44 16.70
N TYR A 635 25.98 -11.18 17.73
CA TYR A 635 25.88 -10.77 19.14
C TYR A 635 27.26 -10.80 19.80
N ASP A 636 27.69 -9.67 20.36
CA ASP A 636 29.02 -9.48 20.95
C ASP A 636 29.03 -9.38 22.49
N GLY A 637 27.87 -9.57 23.13
CA GLY A 637 27.69 -9.41 24.59
C GLY A 637 26.98 -8.11 24.97
N ASP A 638 27.11 -7.06 24.16
CA ASP A 638 26.54 -5.74 24.44
C ASP A 638 25.43 -5.35 23.44
N ARG A 639 25.48 -5.90 22.22
CA ARG A 639 24.54 -5.54 21.15
C ARG A 639 24.35 -6.64 20.14
N ILE A 640 23.21 -6.57 19.45
CA ILE A 640 22.94 -7.32 18.24
C ILE A 640 23.15 -6.41 17.03
N VAL A 641 23.83 -6.92 15.99
CA VAL A 641 23.97 -6.27 14.69
C VAL A 641 23.48 -7.22 13.60
N VAL A 642 22.50 -6.79 12.82
CA VAL A 642 22.09 -7.46 11.58
C VAL A 642 22.87 -6.86 10.42
N ASP A 643 23.88 -7.58 9.96
CA ASP A 643 24.72 -7.21 8.82
C ASP A 643 24.05 -7.65 7.51
N ARG A 644 23.75 -6.65 6.68
CA ARG A 644 23.04 -6.82 5.41
C ARG A 644 23.89 -6.53 4.17
N ASP A 645 25.19 -6.29 4.32
CA ASP A 645 26.05 -5.87 3.19
C ASP A 645 26.06 -6.90 2.05
N ALA A 646 26.04 -8.18 2.41
CA ALA A 646 25.97 -9.32 1.51
C ALA A 646 24.56 -9.91 1.36
N SER A 647 23.50 -9.27 1.86
CA SER A 647 22.14 -9.83 1.82
C SER A 647 21.53 -9.88 0.42
N SER A 648 21.99 -9.03 -0.50
CA SER A 648 21.45 -8.93 -1.84
C SER A 648 22.53 -8.51 -2.85
N HIS A 649 22.42 -9.04 -4.08
CA HIS A 649 23.14 -8.56 -5.25
C HIS A 649 22.46 -7.36 -5.93
N SER A 650 21.22 -7.03 -5.58
CA SER A 650 20.53 -5.87 -6.14
C SER A 650 21.12 -4.55 -5.63
N HIS A 651 21.28 -3.59 -6.53
CA HIS A 651 21.69 -2.22 -6.20
C HIS A 651 20.52 -1.34 -5.74
N ASP A 652 19.28 -1.80 -5.96
CA ASP A 652 18.04 -1.08 -5.61
C ASP A 652 17.56 -1.42 -4.19
N VAL A 653 18.43 -2.01 -3.37
CA VAL A 653 18.12 -2.45 -1.99
C VAL A 653 19.07 -1.77 -1.01
N ASP A 654 18.53 -1.18 0.05
CA ASP A 654 19.30 -0.77 1.22
C ASP A 654 19.86 -2.00 1.93
N ARG A 655 21.19 -2.06 1.97
CA ARG A 655 22.00 -3.13 2.57
C ARG A 655 22.75 -2.65 3.82
N GLY A 656 22.42 -1.46 4.32
CA GLY A 656 23.01 -0.91 5.53
C GLY A 656 22.69 -1.79 6.75
N PRO A 657 23.62 -1.93 7.71
CA PRO A 657 23.37 -2.73 8.90
C PRO A 657 22.28 -2.11 9.78
N ARG A 658 21.64 -2.94 10.60
CA ARG A 658 20.76 -2.52 11.71
C ARG A 658 21.34 -3.01 13.02
N SER A 659 21.13 -2.27 14.11
CA SER A 659 21.72 -2.63 15.40
C SER A 659 20.85 -2.24 16.59
N MET A 660 20.89 -3.07 17.62
CA MET A 660 20.11 -2.92 18.85
C MET A 660 20.99 -3.24 20.06
N PRO A 661 21.00 -2.39 21.11
CA PRO A 661 21.67 -2.72 22.36
C PRO A 661 20.94 -3.86 23.07
N VAL A 662 21.69 -4.69 23.79
CA VAL A 662 21.17 -5.78 24.62
C VAL A 662 21.77 -5.64 26.01
N GLU A 663 20.96 -5.90 27.03
CA GLU A 663 21.37 -5.85 28.42
C GLU A 663 21.30 -7.26 29.04
N GLY A 664 22.27 -7.59 29.89
CA GLY A 664 22.32 -8.86 30.64
C GLY A 664 23.45 -9.80 30.22
N ASP A 665 23.79 -10.75 31.09
CA ASP A 665 24.90 -11.70 30.89
C ASP A 665 24.56 -12.85 29.93
N THR A 666 23.26 -13.09 29.70
CA THR A 666 22.75 -14.12 28.79
C THR A 666 21.66 -13.52 27.95
N LEU A 667 21.77 -13.70 26.64
CA LEU A 667 20.79 -13.25 25.66
C LEU A 667 19.77 -14.38 25.45
N SER A 668 18.51 -14.11 25.78
CA SER A 668 17.37 -14.87 25.26
C SER A 668 16.87 -14.19 23.99
N LEU A 669 16.94 -14.88 22.85
CA LEU A 669 16.63 -14.33 21.54
C LEU A 669 15.61 -15.20 20.82
N ARG A 670 14.48 -14.59 20.45
CA ARG A 670 13.48 -15.20 19.57
C ARG A 670 13.52 -14.46 18.23
N ILE A 671 13.60 -15.20 17.12
CA ILE A 671 13.76 -14.65 15.77
C ILE A 671 12.70 -15.26 14.88
N PHE A 672 12.06 -14.43 14.07
CA PHE A 672 11.14 -14.84 13.02
C PHE A 672 11.70 -14.41 11.68
N VAL A 673 11.84 -15.38 10.76
CA VAL A 673 12.24 -15.13 9.38
C VAL A 673 11.09 -15.51 8.47
N ASP A 674 10.66 -14.58 7.63
CA ASP A 674 9.56 -14.77 6.69
C ASP A 674 9.83 -14.15 5.33
N CYS A 675 10.49 -14.92 4.48
CA CYS A 675 10.90 -14.59 3.12
C CYS A 675 11.76 -13.32 3.02
N SER A 676 11.16 -12.13 3.11
CA SER A 676 11.88 -10.86 3.03
C SER A 676 11.89 -10.04 4.32
N VAL A 677 11.41 -10.58 5.44
CA VAL A 677 11.46 -9.91 6.75
C VAL A 677 12.12 -10.78 7.82
N VAL A 678 12.82 -10.12 8.74
CA VAL A 678 13.42 -10.71 9.93
C VAL A 678 13.01 -9.87 11.15
N GLU A 679 12.34 -10.48 12.13
CA GLU A 679 12.01 -9.84 13.42
C GLU A 679 12.75 -10.52 14.57
N LEU A 680 13.47 -9.73 15.37
CA LEU A 680 14.24 -10.18 16.53
C LEU A 680 13.60 -9.63 17.80
N PHE A 681 13.39 -10.51 18.79
CA PHE A 681 12.91 -10.18 20.13
C PHE A 681 13.98 -10.62 21.14
N ALA A 682 14.71 -9.66 21.69
CA ALA A 682 15.80 -9.89 22.65
C ALA A 682 15.33 -9.60 24.07
N ASN A 683 15.50 -10.58 24.96
CA ASN A 683 15.17 -10.52 26.38
C ASN A 683 13.75 -10.01 26.65
N GLU A 684 12.83 -10.19 25.69
CA GLU A 684 11.46 -9.67 25.70
C GLU A 684 11.34 -8.14 25.88
N THR A 685 12.43 -7.37 25.80
CA THR A 685 12.46 -5.92 26.13
C THR A 685 12.94 -5.05 24.98
N ARG A 686 13.52 -5.66 23.94
CA ARG A 686 14.05 -4.98 22.77
C ARG A 686 13.66 -5.73 21.49
N CYS A 687 13.28 -4.97 20.46
CA CYS A 687 12.88 -5.49 19.16
C CYS A 687 13.72 -4.88 18.04
N LEU A 688 14.05 -5.67 17.03
CA LEU A 688 14.66 -5.19 15.78
C LEU A 688 14.00 -5.91 14.61
N THR A 689 13.29 -5.15 13.78
CA THR A 689 12.65 -5.61 12.55
C THR A 689 13.46 -5.17 11.35
N THR A 690 13.68 -6.00 10.35
CA THR A 690 14.35 -5.53 9.12
C THR A 690 13.93 -6.29 7.87
N ARG A 691 14.01 -5.60 6.73
CA ARG A 691 13.79 -6.20 5.42
C ARG A 691 15.08 -6.73 4.81
N VAL A 692 14.96 -7.82 4.05
CA VAL A 692 16.07 -8.52 3.37
C VAL A 692 15.57 -9.04 2.03
N TYR A 693 16.30 -8.82 0.92
CA TYR A 693 15.85 -9.21 -0.42
C TYR A 693 16.94 -9.98 -1.20
N PRO A 694 17.22 -11.25 -0.83
CA PRO A 694 18.19 -12.05 -1.58
C PRO A 694 17.72 -12.26 -3.01
N THR A 695 18.56 -11.95 -3.99
CA THR A 695 18.18 -12.09 -5.41
C THR A 695 18.03 -13.55 -5.83
N ARG A 696 18.70 -14.46 -5.12
CA ARG A 696 18.62 -15.90 -5.38
C ARG A 696 17.55 -16.57 -4.52
N ALA A 697 16.62 -17.26 -5.17
CA ALA A 697 15.62 -18.08 -4.48
C ALA A 697 16.21 -19.29 -3.74
N ASP A 698 17.45 -19.70 -4.04
CA ASP A 698 18.17 -20.77 -3.33
C ASP A 698 19.04 -20.27 -2.17
N ALA A 699 18.87 -19.01 -1.76
CA ALA A 699 19.47 -18.43 -0.56
C ALA A 699 18.58 -18.71 0.66
N ASP A 700 18.54 -19.97 1.09
CA ASP A 700 17.69 -20.48 2.18
C ASP A 700 18.48 -21.16 3.31
N GLY A 701 19.81 -21.13 3.26
CA GLY A 701 20.66 -21.72 4.28
C GLY A 701 20.66 -20.95 5.60
N VAL A 702 20.75 -21.70 6.70
CA VAL A 702 20.88 -21.16 8.06
C VAL A 702 22.10 -21.78 8.73
N SER A 703 22.91 -20.98 9.41
CA SER A 703 24.12 -21.48 10.07
C SER A 703 24.45 -20.75 11.37
N LEU A 704 25.22 -21.42 12.24
CA LEU A 704 25.76 -20.89 13.49
C LEU A 704 27.28 -20.86 13.41
N ALA A 705 27.89 -19.83 13.98
CA ALA A 705 29.33 -19.76 14.15
C ALA A 705 29.73 -18.96 15.41
N ALA A 706 30.95 -19.24 15.89
CA ALA A 706 31.60 -18.45 16.92
C ALA A 706 32.87 -17.78 16.35
N ARG A 707 33.12 -16.54 16.74
CA ARG A 707 34.30 -15.75 16.39
C ARG A 707 34.98 -15.21 17.63
N GLY A 708 36.29 -15.02 17.60
CA GLY A 708 37.08 -14.37 18.66
C GLY A 708 37.30 -15.19 19.94
N GLY A 709 36.32 -16.01 20.34
CA GLY A 709 36.36 -16.86 21.53
C GLY A 709 35.20 -17.86 21.52
N SER A 710 34.89 -18.43 22.68
CA SER A 710 33.85 -19.47 22.80
C SER A 710 32.47 -18.84 22.99
N VAL A 711 31.45 -19.53 22.49
CA VAL A 711 30.04 -19.17 22.67
C VAL A 711 29.30 -20.37 23.25
N GLU A 712 28.58 -20.16 24.35
CA GLU A 712 27.67 -21.13 24.94
C GLU A 712 26.25 -20.88 24.43
N VAL A 713 25.67 -21.89 23.79
CA VAL A 713 24.28 -21.93 23.36
C VAL A 713 23.57 -22.93 24.26
N ALA A 714 23.00 -22.43 25.36
CA ALA A 714 22.29 -23.24 26.34
C ALA A 714 21.00 -23.84 25.75
N ARG A 715 20.38 -23.11 24.81
CA ARG A 715 19.17 -23.52 24.11
C ARG A 715 19.24 -23.15 22.63
N LEU A 716 18.84 -24.08 21.78
CA LEU A 716 18.48 -23.86 20.38
C LEU A 716 17.19 -24.63 20.10
N ASP A 717 16.12 -23.91 19.77
CA ASP A 717 14.97 -24.48 19.08
C ASP A 717 14.77 -23.75 17.75
N ALA A 718 14.43 -24.49 16.71
CA ALA A 718 14.09 -23.94 15.41
C ALA A 718 12.88 -24.66 14.82
N TRP A 719 11.88 -23.93 14.38
CA TRP A 719 10.69 -24.46 13.72
C TRP A 719 10.56 -23.88 12.32
N GLU A 720 10.43 -24.73 11.31
CA GLU A 720 9.86 -24.29 10.03
C GLU A 720 8.39 -23.94 10.27
N LEU A 721 7.95 -22.78 9.76
CA LEU A 721 6.59 -22.30 9.95
C LEU A 721 5.76 -22.53 8.69
N ASP A 722 4.54 -23.01 8.90
CA ASP A 722 3.50 -23.09 7.87
C ASP A 722 3.02 -21.69 7.46
N ALA A 723 2.37 -21.60 6.29
CA ALA A 723 1.83 -20.33 5.80
C ALA A 723 0.53 -19.99 6.52
N ALA A 724 0.37 -18.73 6.91
CA ALA A 724 -0.90 -18.21 7.42
C ALA A 724 -1.88 -17.83 6.29
N PHE A 725 -1.34 -17.60 5.08
CA PHE A 725 -2.10 -17.33 3.86
C PHE A 725 -1.97 -18.54 2.93
N GLU A 726 -2.94 -19.46 2.94
CA GLU A 726 -2.94 -20.58 2.00
C GLU A 726 -3.29 -20.07 0.59
N ALA A 727 -2.35 -20.16 -0.36
CA ALA A 727 -2.71 -20.15 -1.77
C ALA A 727 -3.64 -21.35 -2.01
N ARG A 728 -4.84 -21.14 -2.56
CA ARG A 728 -5.77 -22.25 -2.87
C ARG A 728 -4.99 -23.34 -3.59
N ARG A 729 -4.95 -24.55 -3.03
CA ARG A 729 -4.45 -25.72 -3.76
C ARG A 729 -5.26 -25.78 -5.05
N ARG A 730 -4.62 -25.57 -6.20
CA ARG A 730 -5.26 -25.81 -7.50
C ARG A 730 -5.81 -27.23 -7.47
N GLU A 731 -7.13 -27.37 -7.46
CA GLU A 731 -7.76 -28.67 -7.74
C GLU A 731 -7.38 -29.01 -9.19
N THR A 732 -6.45 -29.97 -9.33
CA THR A 732 -5.94 -30.47 -10.62
C THR A 732 -6.97 -31.27 -11.40
#